data_AF-A0A1G9VI48-F1
#
_entry.id   AF-A0A1G9VI48-F1
#
_cell.length_a   1.000
_cell.length_b   1.000
_cell.length_c   1.000
_cell.angle_alpha   90.00
_cell.angle_beta   90.00
_cell.angle_gamma   90.00
#
_symmetry.space_group_name_H-M   'P 1'
#
loop_
_entity.id
_entity.type
_entity.pdbx_description
1 polymer ?
#
loop_
_entity_poly.entity_id
_entity_poly.type
_entity_poly.pdbx_seq_one_letter_code
_entity_poly.pdbx_strand_id
1 'polypeptide(L)'
;MFYSIKKFFYLIIGTFGFRSKLNLIPTNDLFGNEKQWSSVGSDPYFIVEGPVISGWNELFWESVSEENIPLKIYWDNGDGFSEDRSAIIGEISKGENKKKLLIYIADDAKKIRIDPGEKEVSFTFENLKIRKVSRLSVFISAIKKYSSQRGLSVRQSGDILRKAIKIYRSRGVKALWVIAKQNIGQYSSSVDDYKVWIENNALNDKDVLVIKERIKSLSYKPLISVIVPVYNVDEIWLRKCVDSVIDQYYPNWELCISDDASTKTYIKRVLEEYVELDPRIKVIFRNENGHISKSSNSALEIAEGEYIALLDHDDELALNALYENVLLLNSFPEADIIYSDEDKLSVKGDRFDPFFKPDWSPDLLLSQMYTCHLSLYRKSLVDQVGGFRVGYEGSQDFDLMLRISELTSNIYHIPKILYHWRAIQSSTASSGSSKDYTHMAGLKAVQDAIERRGYDAEVESIDDHSNVYLTRFKPTGNPKVSIIIPSKNNFEIVKNCIDSIFNKTKYSNFEIIIIDNGSNDPAVHELYRYWTDLEKERFKMFVLDIPFNYSSLNNFGVSKADGDLLLLLNNDVEIITEEWLDEMVGQAIRPQIGAVGACLYYPDNTLQHGGVILGIGGVAGHSHKYFPSEHTGYFRRLKIVSNYTAVTAACLMIKKDIFLAVGGLEEDLQVAFNDVDFCLKVWSAGYRNLWLPHVKLYHYESKSRGHEDTPEKQERFLKEINFMKKKWSHLLENDPAYSPHLTRIKEDFSIGEPVARNG
;
A
#
# COMPACT_ATOMS: atom_id res chain seq x y z
N MET A 1 -22.59 -6.45 43.29
CA MET A 1 -23.82 -5.75 42.88
C MET A 1 -23.56 -4.36 42.28
N PHE A 2 -22.75 -3.50 42.92
CA PHE A 2 -22.35 -2.17 42.37
C PHE A 2 -21.62 -2.20 41.01
N TYR A 3 -20.78 -3.21 40.75
CA TYR A 3 -20.06 -3.35 39.47
C TYR A 3 -20.99 -3.65 38.27
N SER A 4 -22.11 -4.36 38.51
CA SER A 4 -23.09 -4.72 37.47
C SER A 4 -24.00 -3.55 37.08
N ILE A 5 -24.29 -2.66 38.03
CA ILE A 5 -25.12 -1.46 37.80
C ILE A 5 -24.32 -0.41 37.02
N LYS A 6 -23.03 -0.21 37.35
CA LYS A 6 -22.13 0.70 36.61
C LYS A 6 -22.01 0.29 35.13
N LYS A 7 -21.84 -1.01 34.86
CA LYS A 7 -21.73 -1.56 33.49
C LYS A 7 -23.03 -1.37 32.68
N PHE A 8 -24.19 -1.56 33.32
CA PHE A 8 -25.50 -1.32 32.71
C PHE A 8 -25.75 0.18 32.43
N PHE A 9 -25.34 1.06 33.35
CA PHE A 9 -25.45 2.51 33.19
C PHE A 9 -24.54 3.05 32.06
N TYR A 10 -23.31 2.53 31.94
CA TYR A 10 -22.40 2.85 30.84
C TYR A 10 -22.87 2.32 29.48
N LEU A 11 -23.56 1.16 29.46
CA LEU A 11 -24.22 0.64 28.27
C LEU A 11 -25.35 1.59 27.79
N ILE A 12 -26.15 2.12 28.72
CA ILE A 12 -27.22 3.10 28.44
C ILE A 12 -26.64 4.42 27.95
N ILE A 13 -25.64 4.98 28.63
CA ILE A 13 -24.97 6.23 28.23
C ILE A 13 -24.36 6.12 26.81
N GLY A 14 -23.71 4.99 26.52
CA GLY A 14 -23.21 4.69 25.19
C GLY A 14 -24.31 4.60 24.14
N THR A 15 -25.48 4.08 24.48
CA THR A 15 -26.60 3.91 23.52
C THR A 15 -27.27 5.24 23.15
N PHE A 16 -27.33 6.22 24.07
CA PHE A 16 -27.99 7.51 23.86
C PHE A 16 -27.07 8.68 23.48
N GLY A 17 -25.75 8.45 23.37
CA GLY A 17 -24.80 9.45 22.84
C GLY A 17 -24.52 10.64 23.76
N PHE A 18 -24.63 10.47 25.08
CA PHE A 18 -24.23 11.51 26.03
C PHE A 18 -22.69 11.59 26.13
N ARG A 19 -22.14 12.81 26.29
CA ARG A 19 -20.71 13.01 26.56
C ARG A 19 -20.41 12.56 27.99
N SER A 20 -19.49 11.59 28.13
CA SER A 20 -18.98 11.13 29.42
C SER A 20 -17.60 11.73 29.64
N LYS A 21 -17.37 12.35 30.80
CA LYS A 21 -16.02 12.75 31.21
C LYS A 21 -15.21 11.50 31.57
N LEU A 22 -13.99 11.44 31.08
CA LEU A 22 -13.01 10.43 31.41
C LEU A 22 -12.00 11.04 32.39
N ASN A 23 -11.66 10.28 33.42
CA ASN A 23 -10.62 10.66 34.38
C ASN A 23 -9.28 10.11 33.92
N LEU A 24 -8.24 10.91 34.09
CA LEU A 24 -6.88 10.56 33.70
C LEU A 24 -6.09 10.30 34.97
N ILE A 25 -5.57 9.07 35.10
CA ILE A 25 -4.71 8.70 36.22
C ILE A 25 -3.28 8.67 35.72
N PRO A 26 -2.44 9.65 36.09
CA PRO A 26 -1.03 9.65 35.70
C PRO A 26 -0.36 8.40 36.28
N THR A 27 0.34 7.64 35.44
CA THR A 27 0.95 6.37 35.82
C THR A 27 2.26 6.22 35.09
N ASN A 28 3.32 5.85 35.82
CA ASN A 28 4.67 5.59 35.31
C ASN A 28 5.29 6.82 34.62
N ASP A 29 6.48 7.28 35.02
CA ASP A 29 7.24 8.31 34.30
C ASP A 29 6.49 9.63 33.99
N LEU A 30 5.33 9.86 34.64
CA LEU A 30 4.45 10.98 34.37
C LEU A 30 4.08 11.66 35.69
N PHE A 31 4.50 12.91 35.82
CA PHE A 31 4.38 13.70 37.05
C PHE A 31 3.63 14.99 36.76
N GLY A 32 2.91 15.52 37.75
CA GLY A 32 2.21 16.79 37.56
C GLY A 32 1.06 17.03 38.50
N ASN A 33 0.29 18.06 38.18
CA ASN A 33 -1.01 18.36 38.79
C ASN A 33 -2.12 18.17 37.75
N GLU A 34 -3.39 18.19 38.17
CA GLU A 34 -4.56 17.89 37.32
C GLU A 34 -4.64 18.65 35.97
N LYS A 35 -3.84 19.70 35.77
CA LYS A 35 -3.80 20.51 34.55
C LYS A 35 -2.46 20.51 33.83
N GLN A 36 -1.36 20.33 34.54
CA GLN A 36 -0.01 20.44 34.00
C GLN A 36 0.80 19.20 34.35
N TRP A 37 1.32 18.56 33.32
CA TRP A 37 2.01 17.29 33.36
C TRP A 37 3.41 17.41 32.76
N SER A 38 4.30 16.54 33.19
CA SER A 38 5.66 16.40 32.70
C SER A 38 5.92 14.90 32.51
N SER A 39 6.22 14.51 31.28
CA SER A 39 6.76 13.18 30.96
C SER A 39 8.26 13.18 31.26
N VAL A 40 8.73 12.18 32.01
CA VAL A 40 10.16 11.94 32.31
C VAL A 40 10.39 10.44 32.37
N GLY A 41 11.14 9.87 31.41
CA GLY A 41 11.41 8.44 31.35
C GLY A 41 10.94 7.79 30.05
N SER A 42 10.82 6.46 30.04
CA SER A 42 10.66 5.67 28.81
C SER A 42 9.24 5.15 28.56
N ASP A 43 8.31 5.24 29.51
CA ASP A 43 6.90 4.84 29.30
C ASP A 43 5.93 5.70 30.12
N PRO A 44 5.83 7.02 29.84
CA PRO A 44 4.86 7.90 30.49
C PRO A 44 3.45 7.67 29.95
N TYR A 45 2.45 7.44 30.82
CA TYR A 45 1.04 7.31 30.36
C TYR A 45 -0.02 7.70 31.39
N PHE A 46 -1.25 7.86 30.89
CA PHE A 46 -2.46 7.97 31.69
C PHE A 46 -3.27 6.69 31.58
N ILE A 47 -3.63 6.07 32.71
CA ILE A 47 -4.76 5.14 32.73
C ILE A 47 -6.05 5.94 32.66
N VAL A 48 -6.93 5.58 31.73
CA VAL A 48 -8.20 6.26 31.53
C VAL A 48 -9.29 5.57 32.34
N GLU A 49 -9.74 6.22 33.41
CA GLU A 49 -10.88 5.75 34.21
C GLU A 49 -12.20 6.33 33.69
N GLY A 50 -13.14 5.44 33.36
CA GLY A 50 -14.47 5.80 32.89
C GLY A 50 -15.11 4.70 32.04
N PRO A 51 -16.22 4.98 31.34
CA PRO A 51 -16.81 4.03 30.41
C PRO A 51 -15.87 3.75 29.24
N VAL A 52 -15.42 2.50 29.12
CA VAL A 52 -14.87 1.98 27.85
C VAL A 52 -16.06 1.67 26.95
N ILE A 53 -16.30 2.58 26.00
CA ILE A 53 -17.41 2.46 25.05
C ILE A 53 -16.86 1.80 23.78
N SER A 54 -17.23 0.56 23.52
CA SER A 54 -16.88 -0.10 22.26
C SER A 54 -17.59 0.49 21.04
N GLY A 55 -16.96 0.31 19.88
CA GLY A 55 -17.43 0.79 18.60
C GLY A 55 -16.95 2.21 18.30
N TRP A 56 -17.74 2.97 17.54
CA TRP A 56 -17.38 4.33 17.16
C TRP A 56 -17.64 5.35 18.25
N ASN A 57 -16.61 6.15 18.50
CA ASN A 57 -16.62 7.17 19.52
C ASN A 57 -16.04 8.47 18.98
N GLU A 58 -16.41 9.54 19.65
CA GLU A 58 -15.86 10.86 19.46
C GLU A 58 -15.20 11.28 20.77
N LEU A 59 -13.89 11.47 20.72
CA LEU A 59 -13.08 11.99 21.80
C LEU A 59 -12.99 13.51 21.69
N PHE A 60 -12.99 14.17 22.84
CA PHE A 60 -12.78 15.59 23.00
C PHE A 60 -11.79 15.80 24.12
N TRP A 61 -10.78 16.64 23.93
CA TRP A 61 -9.85 17.01 25.00
C TRP A 61 -9.31 18.40 24.75
N GLU A 62 -8.62 18.92 25.75
CA GLU A 62 -7.93 20.21 25.70
C GLU A 62 -6.48 19.97 26.08
N SER A 63 -5.54 20.43 25.25
CA SER A 63 -4.11 20.16 25.47
C SER A 63 -3.22 21.17 24.78
N VAL A 64 -2.11 21.53 25.43
CA VAL A 64 -1.11 22.49 24.92
C VAL A 64 0.28 22.06 25.36
N SER A 65 1.28 22.25 24.51
CA SER A 65 2.69 22.16 24.89
C SER A 65 3.55 23.19 24.13
N GLU A 66 4.74 23.45 24.64
CA GLU A 66 5.79 24.22 23.95
C GLU A 66 6.47 23.43 22.83
N GLU A 67 6.18 22.15 22.68
CA GLU A 67 6.64 21.32 21.57
C GLU A 67 5.51 20.43 21.10
N ASN A 68 5.62 19.85 19.91
CA ASN A 68 4.63 18.90 19.42
C ASN A 68 4.93 17.52 19.99
N ILE A 69 3.97 16.97 20.70
CA ILE A 69 4.11 15.70 21.42
C ILE A 69 3.11 14.69 20.83
N PRO A 70 3.54 13.56 20.25
CA PRO A 70 2.61 12.56 19.75
C PRO A 70 1.76 12.00 20.89
N LEU A 71 0.47 11.82 20.63
CA LEU A 71 -0.50 11.30 21.57
C LEU A 71 -1.03 9.97 21.05
N LYS A 72 -0.85 8.91 21.84
CA LYS A 72 -1.24 7.56 21.46
C LYS A 72 -2.28 7.03 22.43
N ILE A 73 -3.21 6.23 21.95
CA ILE A 73 -4.19 5.52 22.78
C ILE A 73 -3.94 4.03 22.63
N TYR A 74 -4.07 3.29 23.72
CA TYR A 74 -4.02 1.83 23.72
C TYR A 74 -5.29 1.30 24.36
N TRP A 75 -5.70 0.11 23.94
CA TRP A 75 -6.76 -0.62 24.61
C TRP A 75 -6.32 -2.04 24.96
N ASP A 76 -6.77 -2.50 26.13
CA ASP A 76 -6.46 -3.82 26.68
C ASP A 76 -7.76 -4.62 26.78
N ASN A 77 -7.75 -5.86 26.27
CA ASN A 77 -8.89 -6.78 26.29
C ASN A 77 -8.83 -7.81 27.44
N GLY A 78 -7.84 -7.73 28.33
CA GLY A 78 -7.57 -8.65 29.43
C GLY A 78 -6.14 -9.19 29.48
N ASP A 79 -5.40 -9.08 28.37
CA ASP A 79 -4.05 -9.64 28.20
C ASP A 79 -2.92 -8.59 28.40
N GLY A 80 -3.27 -7.35 28.75
CA GLY A 80 -2.34 -6.23 28.90
C GLY A 80 -2.40 -5.25 27.73
N PHE A 81 -1.76 -4.09 27.90
CA PHE A 81 -1.59 -3.12 26.81
C PHE A 81 -0.47 -3.58 25.88
N SER A 82 -0.65 -3.37 24.58
CA SER A 82 0.31 -3.80 23.57
C SER A 82 0.23 -2.93 22.32
N GLU A 83 1.34 -2.85 21.59
CA GLU A 83 1.52 -1.97 20.43
C GLU A 83 0.56 -2.24 19.26
N ASP A 84 0.21 -3.51 19.05
CA ASP A 84 -0.78 -3.99 18.09
C ASP A 84 -2.21 -3.47 18.39
N ARG A 85 -2.49 -3.10 19.65
CA ARG A 85 -3.78 -2.57 20.11
C ARG A 85 -3.68 -1.10 20.50
N SER A 86 -3.04 -0.34 19.62
CA SER A 86 -2.84 1.09 19.77
C SER A 86 -3.29 1.87 18.54
N ALA A 87 -3.57 3.16 18.72
CA ALA A 87 -3.73 4.12 17.64
C ALA A 87 -3.09 5.46 18.04
N ILE A 88 -2.41 6.12 17.10
CA ILE A 88 -2.04 7.52 17.29
C ILE A 88 -3.34 8.33 17.15
N ILE A 89 -3.62 9.16 18.15
CA ILE A 89 -4.84 9.96 18.23
C ILE A 89 -4.60 11.45 18.03
N GLY A 90 -3.40 11.81 17.57
CA GLY A 90 -2.98 13.15 17.26
C GLY A 90 -1.75 13.53 18.06
N GLU A 91 -1.68 14.80 18.44
CA GLU A 91 -0.56 15.37 19.19
C GLU A 91 -1.04 16.43 20.18
N ILE A 92 -0.21 16.69 21.19
CA ILE A 92 -0.29 17.87 22.04
C ILE A 92 0.64 18.91 21.41
N SER A 93 0.08 19.88 20.70
CA SER A 93 0.85 20.87 19.93
C SER A 93 0.89 22.27 20.53
N LYS A 94 1.77 23.11 19.96
CA LYS A 94 1.74 24.57 20.16
C LYS A 94 0.40 25.13 19.66
N GLY A 95 -0.36 25.78 20.54
CA GLY A 95 -1.50 26.62 20.12
C GLY A 95 -2.90 26.06 20.39
N GLU A 96 -3.47 25.19 19.56
CA GLU A 96 -4.92 24.93 19.62
C GLU A 96 -5.36 24.15 20.87
N ASN A 97 -6.00 24.85 21.82
CA ASN A 97 -6.39 24.31 23.13
C ASN A 97 -7.52 23.27 23.10
N LYS A 98 -8.17 22.98 21.97
CA LYS A 98 -9.37 22.12 21.90
C LYS A 98 -9.28 21.14 20.75
N LYS A 99 -9.22 19.85 21.07
CA LYS A 99 -9.10 18.76 20.11
C LYS A 99 -10.33 17.89 20.08
N LYS A 100 -10.56 17.28 18.91
CA LYS A 100 -11.70 16.42 18.65
C LYS A 100 -11.35 15.35 17.62
N LEU A 101 -11.54 14.08 17.98
CA LEU A 101 -11.21 12.94 17.12
C LEU A 101 -12.37 11.94 17.06
N LEU A 102 -12.58 11.33 15.89
CA LEU A 102 -13.40 10.13 15.76
C LEU A 102 -12.50 8.89 15.80
N ILE A 103 -12.81 7.94 16.68
CA ILE A 103 -12.03 6.72 16.87
C ILE A 103 -12.94 5.49 16.99
N TYR A 104 -12.46 4.34 16.53
CA TYR A 104 -13.08 3.05 16.84
C TYR A 104 -12.31 2.40 17.98
N ILE A 105 -13.02 2.01 19.02
CA ILE A 105 -12.48 1.23 20.13
C ILE A 105 -12.99 -0.20 19.94
N ALA A 106 -12.08 -1.17 20.01
CA ALA A 106 -12.40 -2.58 19.78
C ALA A 106 -13.54 -3.07 20.67
N ASP A 107 -14.33 -4.02 20.18
CA ASP A 107 -15.53 -4.49 20.89
C ASP A 107 -15.23 -5.27 22.17
N ASP A 108 -14.01 -5.81 22.27
CA ASP A 108 -13.46 -6.53 23.41
C ASP A 108 -12.63 -5.65 24.35
N ALA A 109 -12.47 -4.35 24.06
CA ALA A 109 -11.71 -3.42 24.90
C ALA A 109 -12.29 -3.33 26.32
N LYS A 110 -11.45 -3.57 27.32
CA LYS A 110 -11.79 -3.52 28.76
C LYS A 110 -11.15 -2.34 29.47
N LYS A 111 -9.94 -1.93 29.08
CA LYS A 111 -9.23 -0.76 29.62
C LYS A 111 -8.65 0.09 28.50
N ILE A 112 -8.37 1.35 28.80
CA ILE A 112 -7.75 2.30 27.89
C ILE A 112 -6.60 2.98 28.63
N ARG A 113 -5.48 3.19 27.94
CA ARG A 113 -4.43 4.14 28.35
C ARG A 113 -4.14 5.14 27.25
N ILE A 114 -3.64 6.31 27.61
CA ILE A 114 -3.23 7.38 26.70
C ILE A 114 -1.80 7.76 27.02
N ASP A 115 -0.94 7.73 26.01
CA ASP A 115 0.50 7.88 26.15
C ASP A 115 0.88 9.20 25.44
N PRO A 116 1.36 10.22 26.20
CA PRO A 116 1.86 11.48 25.66
C PRO A 116 3.31 11.36 25.12
N GLY A 117 3.75 10.19 24.66
CA GLY A 117 5.10 9.98 24.11
C GLY A 117 6.26 10.01 25.11
N GLU A 118 7.40 9.43 24.73
CA GLU A 118 8.57 9.19 25.61
C GLU A 118 9.50 10.41 25.77
N LYS A 119 9.22 11.52 25.09
CA LYS A 119 10.08 12.70 25.15
C LYS A 119 9.92 13.39 26.50
N GLU A 120 11.03 13.85 27.09
CA GLU A 120 10.97 14.70 28.29
C GLU A 120 10.40 16.08 27.94
N VAL A 121 9.17 16.35 28.34
CA VAL A 121 8.47 17.59 27.98
C VAL A 121 7.35 17.90 28.97
N SER A 122 7.05 19.20 29.14
CA SER A 122 5.90 19.65 29.92
C SER A 122 4.73 20.05 29.04
N PHE A 123 3.52 19.71 29.47
CA PHE A 123 2.29 19.92 28.69
C PHE A 123 1.05 20.03 29.58
N THR A 124 -0.05 20.50 29.00
CA THR A 124 -1.39 20.43 29.60
C THR A 124 -2.21 19.39 28.87
N PHE A 125 -3.02 18.63 29.61
CA PHE A 125 -3.94 17.64 29.04
C PHE A 125 -5.14 17.48 29.98
N GLU A 126 -6.28 18.04 29.58
CA GLU A 126 -7.48 18.12 30.41
C GLU A 126 -8.77 17.88 29.62
N ASN A 127 -9.88 17.78 30.37
CA ASN A 127 -11.23 17.72 29.82
C ASN A 127 -11.51 16.57 28.82
N LEU A 128 -10.79 15.45 28.93
CA LEU A 128 -11.04 14.26 28.11
C LEU A 128 -12.49 13.78 28.29
N LYS A 129 -13.22 13.75 27.18
CA LYS A 129 -14.61 13.29 27.12
C LYS A 129 -14.78 12.34 25.96
N ILE A 130 -15.60 11.31 26.16
CA ILE A 130 -15.97 10.35 25.14
C ILE A 130 -17.48 10.39 24.88
N ARG A 131 -17.86 10.22 23.62
CA ARG A 131 -19.26 10.07 23.21
C ARG A 131 -19.37 8.98 22.15
N LYS A 132 -20.26 8.01 22.36
CA LYS A 132 -20.59 7.05 21.29
C LYS A 132 -21.23 7.78 20.12
N VAL A 133 -20.84 7.45 18.91
CA VAL A 133 -21.45 7.97 17.69
C VAL A 133 -21.97 6.85 16.81
N SER A 134 -23.06 7.15 16.11
CA SER A 134 -23.65 6.20 15.17
C SER A 134 -22.82 6.10 13.89
N ARG A 135 -22.94 4.98 13.17
CA ARG A 135 -22.36 4.82 11.81
C ARG A 135 -22.82 5.93 10.85
N LEU A 136 -24.04 6.45 11.02
CA LEU A 136 -24.55 7.58 10.23
C LEU A 136 -23.82 8.88 10.55
N SER A 137 -23.50 9.13 11.81
CA SER A 137 -22.72 10.31 12.24
C SER A 137 -21.30 10.28 11.69
N VAL A 138 -20.70 9.09 11.65
CA VAL A 138 -19.41 8.83 11.01
C VAL A 138 -19.52 9.15 9.52
N PHE A 139 -20.49 8.56 8.82
CA PHE A 139 -20.75 8.82 7.40
C PHE A 139 -20.93 10.32 7.06
N ILE A 140 -21.68 11.08 7.87
CA ILE A 140 -21.85 12.53 7.70
C ILE A 140 -20.52 13.28 7.87
N SER A 141 -19.69 12.87 8.83
CA SER A 141 -18.37 13.45 9.04
C SER A 141 -17.41 13.17 7.86
N ALA A 142 -17.45 11.96 7.28
CA ALA A 142 -16.72 11.64 6.04
C ALA A 142 -17.10 12.60 4.91
N ILE A 143 -18.41 12.80 4.69
CA ILE A 143 -18.92 13.70 3.64
C ILE A 143 -18.47 15.14 3.89
N LYS A 144 -18.59 15.64 5.13
CA LYS A 144 -18.17 17.01 5.47
C LYS A 144 -16.68 17.22 5.19
N LYS A 145 -15.83 16.27 5.62
CA LYS A 145 -14.39 16.30 5.38
C LYS A 145 -14.09 16.31 3.88
N TYR A 146 -14.65 15.36 3.13
CA TYR A 146 -14.53 15.26 1.68
C TYR A 146 -14.94 16.55 0.96
N SER A 147 -16.10 17.12 1.32
CA SER A 147 -16.58 18.38 0.73
C SER A 147 -15.68 19.55 1.05
N SER A 148 -15.18 19.65 2.29
CA SER A 148 -14.31 20.76 2.71
C SER A 148 -12.95 20.74 2.03
N GLN A 149 -12.34 19.55 1.85
CA GLN A 149 -11.06 19.39 1.17
C GLN A 149 -11.14 19.78 -0.32
N ARG A 150 -12.29 19.52 -0.95
CA ARG A 150 -12.53 19.78 -2.38
C ARG A 150 -13.28 21.09 -2.68
N GLY A 151 -13.55 21.91 -1.66
CA GLY A 151 -14.23 23.21 -1.82
C GLY A 151 -15.68 23.13 -2.35
N LEU A 152 -16.41 22.03 -2.11
CA LEU A 152 -17.76 21.83 -2.65
C LEU A 152 -18.82 22.65 -1.88
N SER A 153 -19.71 23.33 -2.60
CA SER A 153 -20.84 24.12 -2.04
C SER A 153 -22.04 23.25 -1.62
N VAL A 154 -22.94 23.81 -0.79
CA VAL A 154 -24.14 23.12 -0.26
C VAL A 154 -25.06 22.56 -1.37
N ARG A 155 -25.21 23.27 -2.51
CA ARG A 155 -25.97 22.80 -3.68
C ARG A 155 -25.32 21.61 -4.40
N GLN A 156 -24.01 21.40 -4.24
CA GLN A 156 -23.22 20.36 -4.91
C GLN A 156 -23.14 19.04 -4.10
N SER A 157 -23.68 19.03 -2.89
CA SER A 157 -23.86 17.82 -2.04
C SER A 157 -24.76 16.76 -2.69
N GLY A 158 -25.60 17.15 -3.66
CA GLY A 158 -26.50 16.24 -4.37
C GLY A 158 -25.77 15.19 -5.23
N ASP A 159 -24.60 15.52 -5.77
CA ASP A 159 -23.80 14.57 -6.58
C ASP A 159 -23.12 13.52 -5.68
N ILE A 160 -22.70 13.91 -4.48
CA ILE A 160 -22.19 12.99 -3.45
C ILE A 160 -23.30 12.02 -3.04
N LEU A 161 -24.52 12.52 -2.83
CA LEU A 161 -25.68 11.69 -2.50
C LEU A 161 -26.02 10.73 -3.64
N ARG A 162 -25.97 11.16 -4.91
CA ARG A 162 -26.15 10.28 -6.07
C ARG A 162 -25.08 9.21 -6.17
N LYS A 163 -23.80 9.53 -5.94
CA LYS A 163 -22.69 8.55 -5.88
C LYS A 163 -22.88 7.55 -4.75
N ALA A 164 -23.24 8.03 -3.56
CA ALA A 164 -23.58 7.19 -2.42
C ALA A 164 -24.75 6.25 -2.74
N ILE A 165 -25.82 6.74 -3.39
CA ILE A 165 -26.95 5.91 -3.85
C ILE A 165 -26.51 4.88 -4.92
N LYS A 166 -25.65 5.25 -5.88
CA LYS A 166 -25.12 4.32 -6.90
C LYS A 166 -24.31 3.20 -6.25
N ILE A 167 -23.42 3.53 -5.31
CA ILE A 167 -22.64 2.55 -4.53
C ILE A 167 -23.56 1.66 -3.70
N TYR A 168 -24.61 2.23 -3.09
CA TYR A 168 -25.58 1.47 -2.28
C TYR A 168 -26.31 0.45 -3.15
N ARG A 169 -26.78 0.89 -4.32
CA ARG A 169 -27.52 0.05 -5.25
C ARG A 169 -26.66 -1.06 -5.87
N SER A 170 -25.38 -0.81 -6.08
CA SER A 170 -24.46 -1.77 -6.72
C SER A 170 -23.74 -2.69 -5.73
N ARG A 171 -23.34 -2.18 -4.56
CA ARG A 171 -22.45 -2.87 -3.61
C ARG A 171 -22.98 -2.89 -2.16
N GLY A 172 -24.20 -2.41 -1.93
CA GLY A 172 -24.89 -2.45 -0.63
C GLY A 172 -24.36 -1.48 0.44
N VAL A 173 -24.97 -1.53 1.63
CA VAL A 173 -24.60 -0.66 2.79
C VAL A 173 -23.16 -0.88 3.24
N LYS A 174 -22.67 -2.12 3.16
CA LYS A 174 -21.31 -2.47 3.60
C LYS A 174 -20.25 -1.70 2.81
N ALA A 175 -20.38 -1.60 1.49
CA ALA A 175 -19.42 -0.88 0.64
C ALA A 175 -19.41 0.65 0.90
N LEU A 176 -20.58 1.29 1.07
CA LEU A 176 -20.61 2.69 1.51
C LEU A 176 -19.90 2.91 2.84
N TRP A 177 -20.07 1.94 3.73
CA TRP A 177 -19.48 2.02 5.05
C TRP A 177 -17.94 1.89 4.95
N VAL A 178 -17.41 0.95 4.17
CA VAL A 178 -15.95 0.89 3.93
C VAL A 178 -15.40 2.22 3.40
N ILE A 179 -16.06 2.83 2.41
CA ILE A 179 -15.63 4.12 1.82
C ILE A 179 -15.68 5.24 2.87
N ALA A 180 -16.71 5.32 3.70
CA ALA A 180 -16.77 6.33 4.75
C ALA A 180 -15.71 6.14 5.84
N LYS A 181 -15.36 4.89 6.16
CA LYS A 181 -14.24 4.54 7.06
C LYS A 181 -12.90 5.03 6.51
N GLN A 182 -12.64 4.80 5.22
CA GLN A 182 -11.44 5.24 4.54
C GLN A 182 -11.32 6.78 4.53
N ASN A 183 -12.38 7.49 4.17
CA ASN A 183 -12.35 8.96 4.11
C ASN A 183 -12.12 9.64 5.48
N ILE A 184 -12.47 8.98 6.59
CA ILE A 184 -12.25 9.51 7.94
C ILE A 184 -10.83 9.24 8.44
N GLY A 185 -10.05 8.42 7.73
CA GLY A 185 -8.64 8.15 8.03
C GLY A 185 -8.45 7.05 9.07
N GLN A 186 -9.21 5.94 8.96
CA GLN A 186 -9.06 4.80 9.88
C GLN A 186 -8.25 3.62 9.32
N TYR A 187 -8.00 3.62 8.01
CA TYR A 187 -7.10 2.65 7.35
C TYR A 187 -6.08 3.34 6.45
N SER A 188 -6.03 4.66 6.52
CA SER A 188 -4.95 5.51 6.05
C SER A 188 -4.62 6.38 7.25
N SER A 189 -3.33 6.61 7.48
CA SER A 189 -2.82 7.60 8.43
C SER A 189 -3.82 8.70 8.75
N SER A 190 -4.10 8.91 10.04
CA SER A 190 -4.95 10.01 10.46
C SER A 190 -4.40 11.31 9.84
N VAL A 191 -5.25 12.30 9.57
CA VAL A 191 -4.78 13.60 9.05
C VAL A 191 -3.72 14.22 9.97
N ASP A 192 -3.73 13.84 11.24
CA ASP A 192 -2.77 14.28 12.23
C ASP A 192 -1.42 13.54 12.06
N ASP A 193 -1.41 12.24 11.75
CA ASP A 193 -0.16 11.47 11.48
C ASP A 193 0.61 12.06 10.29
N TYR A 194 -0.11 12.46 9.23
CA TYR A 194 0.56 13.03 8.07
C TYR A 194 1.09 14.44 8.32
N LYS A 195 0.40 15.25 9.13
CA LYS A 195 0.93 16.56 9.55
C LYS A 195 2.22 16.41 10.35
N VAL A 196 2.24 15.48 11.31
CA VAL A 196 3.47 15.13 12.06
C VAL A 196 4.57 14.67 11.11
N TRP A 197 4.25 13.84 10.13
CA TRP A 197 5.22 13.44 9.10
C TRP A 197 5.74 14.64 8.31
N ILE A 198 4.87 15.56 7.87
CA ILE A 198 5.27 16.78 7.14
C ILE A 198 6.21 17.63 8.00
N GLU A 199 5.88 17.88 9.26
CA GLU A 199 6.70 18.71 10.16
C GLU A 199 8.10 18.12 10.35
N ASN A 200 8.20 16.80 10.52
CA ASN A 200 9.47 16.12 10.68
C ASN A 200 10.31 16.07 9.38
N ASN A 201 9.64 16.07 8.22
CA ASN A 201 10.29 15.97 6.91
C ASN A 201 10.40 17.32 6.16
N ALA A 202 9.88 18.41 6.71
CA ALA A 202 9.96 19.74 6.11
C ALA A 202 11.40 20.26 6.09
N LEU A 203 11.82 20.85 4.96
CA LEU A 203 13.13 21.49 4.85
C LEU A 203 13.19 22.72 5.78
N ASN A 204 14.24 22.82 6.57
CA ASN A 204 14.58 24.02 7.34
C ASN A 204 15.69 24.82 6.64
N ASP A 205 16.00 26.01 7.16
CA ASP A 205 17.01 26.91 6.57
C ASP A 205 18.40 26.26 6.44
N LYS A 206 18.78 25.37 7.37
CA LYS A 206 20.04 24.63 7.30
C LYS A 206 20.02 23.62 6.14
N ASP A 207 18.92 22.90 5.96
CA ASP A 207 18.75 21.97 4.84
C ASP A 207 18.86 22.71 3.50
N VAL A 208 18.24 23.89 3.39
CA VAL A 208 18.31 24.74 2.20
C VAL A 208 19.74 25.19 1.90
N LEU A 209 20.51 25.59 2.92
CA LEU A 209 21.93 25.93 2.75
C LEU A 209 22.75 24.73 2.27
N VAL A 210 22.53 23.54 2.85
CA VAL A 210 23.21 22.31 2.44
C VAL A 210 22.87 21.96 0.99
N ILE A 211 21.60 22.06 0.58
CA ILE A 211 21.18 21.82 -0.81
C ILE A 211 21.91 22.78 -1.76
N LYS A 212 21.95 24.07 -1.44
CA LYS A 212 22.62 25.08 -2.26
C LYS A 212 24.12 24.81 -2.43
N GLU A 213 24.81 24.40 -1.36
CA GLU A 213 26.22 24.02 -1.45
C GLU A 213 26.42 22.71 -2.24
N ARG A 214 25.57 21.71 -2.02
CA ARG A 214 25.61 20.46 -2.79
C ARG A 214 25.44 20.71 -4.28
N ILE A 215 24.47 21.53 -4.68
CA ILE A 215 24.23 21.89 -6.10
C ILE A 215 25.50 22.46 -6.75
N LYS A 216 26.30 23.26 -6.03
CA LYS A 216 27.57 23.78 -6.56
C LYS A 216 28.54 22.64 -6.86
N SER A 217 28.60 21.64 -5.98
CA SER A 217 29.52 20.49 -6.08
C SER A 217 29.11 19.36 -7.03
N LEU A 218 27.85 19.33 -7.51
CA LEU A 218 27.40 18.28 -8.45
C LEU A 218 28.23 18.31 -9.73
N SER A 219 28.73 17.15 -10.17
CA SER A 219 29.49 17.02 -11.42
C SER A 219 28.58 16.96 -12.63
N TYR A 220 27.40 16.34 -12.46
CA TYR A 220 26.41 16.19 -13.51
C TYR A 220 25.21 17.08 -13.22
N LYS A 221 24.90 17.99 -14.16
CA LYS A 221 23.83 18.99 -14.04
C LYS A 221 23.03 19.07 -15.34
N PRO A 222 22.26 18.03 -15.70
CA PRO A 222 21.49 18.02 -16.94
C PRO A 222 20.41 19.10 -16.93
N LEU A 223 20.08 19.61 -18.12
CA LEU A 223 18.90 20.47 -18.29
C LEU A 223 17.65 19.59 -18.19
N ILE A 224 16.71 20.00 -17.34
CA ILE A 224 15.40 19.35 -17.20
C ILE A 224 14.32 20.24 -17.85
N SER A 225 13.60 19.71 -18.84
CA SER A 225 12.44 20.38 -19.44
C SER A 225 11.16 19.97 -18.74
N VAL A 226 10.50 20.90 -18.06
CA VAL A 226 9.21 20.67 -17.41
C VAL A 226 8.09 20.88 -18.44
N ILE A 227 7.34 19.83 -18.75
CA ILE A 227 6.30 19.79 -19.79
C ILE A 227 4.94 20.08 -19.15
N VAL A 228 4.29 21.18 -19.55
CA VAL A 228 3.00 21.61 -18.97
C VAL A 228 1.96 21.90 -20.07
N PRO A 229 1.01 20.98 -20.33
CA PRO A 229 -0.14 21.26 -21.17
C PRO A 229 -1.16 22.12 -20.40
N VAL A 230 -1.59 23.24 -20.99
CA VAL A 230 -2.52 24.19 -20.37
C VAL A 230 -3.84 24.24 -21.13
N TYR A 231 -4.97 24.06 -20.44
CA TYR A 231 -6.29 24.36 -21.00
C TYR A 231 -7.28 24.86 -19.94
N ASN A 232 -7.72 26.11 -20.04
CA ASN A 232 -8.84 26.65 -19.27
C ASN A 232 -8.76 26.48 -17.73
N VAL A 233 -7.57 26.43 -17.17
CA VAL A 233 -7.32 26.45 -15.71
C VAL A 233 -7.66 27.83 -15.12
N ASP A 234 -7.93 27.90 -13.82
CA ASP A 234 -8.11 29.19 -13.13
C ASP A 234 -6.76 29.89 -12.91
N GLU A 235 -6.73 31.22 -13.05
CA GLU A 235 -5.50 32.03 -13.01
C GLU A 235 -4.65 31.75 -11.76
N ILE A 236 -5.29 31.62 -10.59
CA ILE A 236 -4.59 31.34 -9.33
C ILE A 236 -3.82 30.01 -9.35
N TRP A 237 -4.36 28.97 -9.99
CA TRP A 237 -3.69 27.66 -10.05
C TRP A 237 -2.58 27.64 -11.07
N LEU A 238 -2.79 28.29 -12.22
CA LEU A 238 -1.74 28.44 -13.23
C LEU A 238 -0.52 29.19 -12.68
N ARG A 239 -0.75 30.31 -11.97
CA ARG A 239 0.33 31.07 -11.34
C ARG A 239 1.10 30.23 -10.33
N LYS A 240 0.39 29.54 -9.42
CA LYS A 240 1.03 28.64 -8.45
C LYS A 240 1.84 27.51 -9.09
N CYS A 241 1.33 26.93 -10.18
CA CYS A 241 2.05 25.90 -10.95
C CYS A 241 3.37 26.46 -11.48
N VAL A 242 3.33 27.60 -12.19
CA VAL A 242 4.53 28.24 -12.76
C VAL A 242 5.50 28.70 -11.67
N ASP A 243 5.00 29.34 -10.61
CA ASP A 243 5.81 29.78 -9.46
C ASP A 243 6.54 28.59 -8.80
N SER A 244 5.89 27.43 -8.68
CA SER A 244 6.52 26.22 -8.10
C SER A 244 7.73 25.70 -8.90
N VAL A 245 7.78 25.99 -10.21
CA VAL A 245 8.94 25.68 -11.07
C VAL A 245 10.00 26.78 -10.96
N ILE A 246 9.59 28.05 -10.94
CA ILE A 246 10.50 29.20 -10.76
C ILE A 246 11.30 29.06 -9.45
N ASP A 247 10.63 28.64 -8.38
CA ASP A 247 11.19 28.55 -7.03
C ASP A 247 12.06 27.31 -6.78
N GLN A 248 12.25 26.44 -7.79
CA GLN A 248 13.10 25.25 -7.66
C GLN A 248 14.55 25.61 -7.29
N TYR A 249 15.12 24.90 -6.32
CA TYR A 249 16.51 25.13 -5.90
C TYR A 249 17.54 24.76 -6.96
N TYR A 250 17.27 23.72 -7.74
CA TYR A 250 18.11 23.35 -8.87
C TYR A 250 17.88 24.36 -10.01
N PRO A 251 18.93 25.00 -10.57
CA PRO A 251 18.73 26.13 -11.47
C PRO A 251 18.65 25.76 -12.96
N ASN A 252 19.11 24.57 -13.36
CA ASN A 252 19.23 24.18 -14.77
C ASN A 252 17.96 23.49 -15.28
N TRP A 253 16.91 24.28 -15.44
CA TRP A 253 15.63 23.82 -15.97
C TRP A 253 15.10 24.80 -17.01
N GLU A 254 14.15 24.32 -17.80
CA GLU A 254 13.27 25.14 -18.63
C GLU A 254 11.83 24.68 -18.45
N LEU A 255 10.88 25.60 -18.64
CA LEU A 255 9.46 25.34 -18.50
C LEU A 255 8.79 25.45 -19.87
N CYS A 256 8.43 24.31 -20.44
CA CYS A 256 7.85 24.19 -21.76
C CYS A 256 6.33 24.08 -21.64
N ILE A 257 5.63 25.15 -21.97
CA ILE A 257 4.18 25.27 -21.84
C ILE A 257 3.53 25.22 -23.22
N SER A 258 2.45 24.45 -23.33
CA SER A 258 1.57 24.48 -24.50
C SER A 258 0.15 24.89 -24.07
N ASP A 259 -0.28 26.09 -24.45
CA ASP A 259 -1.67 26.51 -24.31
C ASP A 259 -2.52 25.89 -25.44
N ASP A 260 -3.41 24.97 -25.08
CA ASP A 260 -4.23 24.17 -25.99
C ASP A 260 -5.50 24.91 -26.44
N ALA A 261 -5.30 26.12 -26.97
CA ALA A 261 -6.35 27.04 -27.39
C ALA A 261 -7.36 27.35 -26.26
N SER A 262 -6.86 27.78 -25.10
CA SER A 262 -7.70 28.19 -23.99
C SER A 262 -8.69 29.30 -24.38
N THR A 263 -9.94 29.16 -23.94
CA THR A 263 -10.98 30.18 -24.19
C THR A 263 -10.97 31.29 -23.14
N LYS A 264 -10.34 31.06 -21.99
CA LYS A 264 -10.12 32.06 -20.94
C LYS A 264 -8.99 33.01 -21.35
N THR A 265 -9.35 34.24 -21.71
CA THR A 265 -8.43 35.25 -22.25
C THR A 265 -7.27 35.62 -21.33
N TYR A 266 -7.44 35.49 -20.01
CA TYR A 266 -6.37 35.77 -19.05
C TYR A 266 -5.21 34.78 -19.13
N ILE A 267 -5.41 33.55 -19.63
CA ILE A 267 -4.36 32.53 -19.68
C ILE A 267 -3.21 33.01 -20.55
N LYS A 268 -3.52 33.51 -21.76
CA LYS A 268 -2.51 34.06 -22.66
C LYS A 268 -1.72 35.20 -22.02
N ARG A 269 -2.43 36.17 -21.41
CA ARG A 269 -1.82 37.28 -20.68
C ARG A 269 -0.87 36.79 -19.58
N VAL A 270 -1.33 35.85 -18.74
CA VAL A 270 -0.52 35.30 -17.63
C VAL A 270 0.73 34.61 -18.15
N LEU A 271 0.62 33.82 -19.21
CA LEU A 271 1.77 33.13 -19.80
C LEU A 271 2.77 34.11 -20.42
N GLU A 272 2.29 35.15 -21.10
CA GLU A 272 3.14 36.24 -21.62
C GLU A 272 3.87 37.00 -20.49
N GLU A 273 3.17 37.31 -19.38
CA GLU A 273 3.77 37.91 -18.18
C GLU A 273 4.94 37.07 -17.63
N TYR A 274 4.80 35.74 -17.59
CA TYR A 274 5.87 34.85 -17.10
C TYR A 274 7.04 34.69 -18.07
N VAL A 275 6.79 34.69 -19.38
CA VAL A 275 7.87 34.69 -20.39
C VAL A 275 8.73 35.96 -20.28
N GLU A 276 8.10 37.10 -19.99
CA GLU A 276 8.84 38.36 -19.73
C GLU A 276 9.62 38.31 -18.41
N LEU A 277 9.12 37.58 -17.40
CA LEU A 277 9.72 37.48 -16.07
C LEU A 277 10.94 36.55 -16.02
N ASP A 278 10.88 35.40 -16.70
CA ASP A 278 11.96 34.40 -16.69
C ASP A 278 12.18 33.81 -18.10
N PRO A 279 13.37 34.02 -18.71
CA PRO A 279 13.66 33.57 -20.07
C PRO A 279 13.74 32.05 -20.23
N ARG A 280 13.75 31.29 -19.12
CA ARG A 280 13.68 29.81 -19.14
C ARG A 280 12.27 29.30 -19.44
N ILE A 281 11.26 30.17 -19.45
CA ILE A 281 9.87 29.83 -19.74
C ILE A 281 9.61 29.98 -21.24
N LYS A 282 9.20 28.88 -21.89
CA LYS A 282 8.90 28.80 -23.32
C LYS A 282 7.43 28.43 -23.49
N VAL A 283 6.69 29.17 -24.34
CA VAL A 283 5.25 28.97 -24.53
C VAL A 283 4.91 28.80 -26.01
N ILE A 284 4.13 27.76 -26.33
CA ILE A 284 3.41 27.63 -27.61
C ILE A 284 1.93 27.89 -27.38
N PHE A 285 1.35 28.72 -28.23
CA PHE A 285 -0.10 28.93 -28.31
C PHE A 285 -0.66 28.14 -29.49
N ARG A 286 -1.42 27.08 -29.21
CA ARG A 286 -2.05 26.27 -30.25
C ARG A 286 -3.27 26.98 -30.81
N ASN A 287 -3.49 26.84 -32.12
CA ASN A 287 -4.64 27.45 -32.81
C ASN A 287 -5.94 26.65 -32.63
N GLU A 288 -5.85 25.39 -32.25
CA GLU A 288 -6.97 24.48 -32.03
C GLU A 288 -6.74 23.62 -30.79
N ASN A 289 -7.83 23.29 -30.09
CA ASN A 289 -7.80 22.38 -28.96
C ASN A 289 -7.54 20.96 -29.47
N GLY A 290 -6.38 20.41 -29.13
CA GLY A 290 -5.92 19.07 -29.49
C GLY A 290 -5.97 18.07 -28.35
N HIS A 291 -6.50 18.46 -27.19
CA HIS A 291 -6.45 17.75 -25.93
C HIS A 291 -5.02 17.46 -25.43
N ILE A 292 -4.92 16.77 -24.30
CA ILE A 292 -3.69 16.64 -23.53
C ILE A 292 -2.55 15.97 -24.30
N SER A 293 -2.80 14.97 -25.16
CA SER A 293 -1.73 14.31 -25.92
C SER A 293 -1.07 15.24 -26.94
N LYS A 294 -1.84 15.94 -27.77
CA LYS A 294 -1.28 16.89 -28.75
C LYS A 294 -0.65 18.11 -28.07
N SER A 295 -1.26 18.60 -26.99
CA SER A 295 -0.72 19.72 -26.22
C SER A 295 0.61 19.35 -25.57
N SER A 296 0.70 18.18 -24.93
CA SER A 296 1.95 17.68 -24.34
C SER A 296 3.04 17.50 -25.39
N ASN A 297 2.70 16.99 -26.59
CA ASN A 297 3.66 16.91 -27.70
C ASN A 297 4.12 18.28 -28.19
N SER A 298 3.24 19.30 -28.21
CA SER A 298 3.64 20.66 -28.61
C SER A 298 4.62 21.27 -27.60
N ALA A 299 4.41 21.02 -26.30
CA ALA A 299 5.37 21.39 -25.27
C ALA A 299 6.67 20.58 -25.37
N LEU A 300 6.60 19.29 -25.71
CA LEU A 300 7.77 18.43 -25.95
C LEU A 300 8.60 18.88 -27.15
N GLU A 301 7.99 19.42 -28.21
CA GLU A 301 8.69 19.91 -29.42
C GLU A 301 9.64 21.07 -29.14
N ILE A 302 9.35 21.90 -28.13
CA ILE A 302 10.19 23.03 -27.71
C ILE A 302 11.13 22.69 -26.54
N ALA A 303 11.13 21.43 -26.09
CA ALA A 303 11.98 20.95 -25.02
C ALA A 303 13.38 20.60 -25.55
N GLU A 304 14.42 21.14 -24.90
CA GLU A 304 15.84 20.98 -25.20
C GLU A 304 16.59 20.20 -24.12
N GLY A 305 15.94 19.89 -23.00
CA GLY A 305 16.51 19.16 -21.88
C GLY A 305 16.88 17.72 -22.20
N GLU A 306 17.88 17.21 -21.49
CA GLU A 306 18.25 15.79 -21.58
C GLU A 306 17.15 14.90 -20.97
N TYR A 307 16.42 15.45 -20.00
CA TYR A 307 15.28 14.83 -19.37
C TYR A 307 14.05 15.71 -19.49
N ILE A 308 12.89 15.06 -19.58
CA ILE A 308 11.59 15.73 -19.44
C ILE A 308 10.97 15.38 -18.09
N ALA A 309 10.33 16.35 -17.45
CA ALA A 309 9.53 16.19 -16.25
C ALA A 309 8.08 16.53 -16.55
N LEU A 310 7.14 15.72 -16.06
CA LEU A 310 5.71 15.94 -16.30
C LEU A 310 5.07 16.68 -15.12
N LEU A 311 4.29 17.74 -15.42
CA LEU A 311 3.59 18.57 -14.44
C LEU A 311 2.24 19.03 -15.00
N ASP A 312 1.17 18.83 -14.22
CA ASP A 312 -0.15 19.36 -14.57
C ASP A 312 -0.28 20.85 -14.20
N HIS A 313 -1.00 21.59 -15.04
CA HIS A 313 -1.14 23.06 -14.97
C HIS A 313 -1.85 23.62 -13.72
N ASP A 314 -2.40 22.75 -12.87
CA ASP A 314 -3.05 23.09 -11.60
C ASP A 314 -2.30 22.53 -10.40
N ASP A 315 -1.20 21.81 -10.58
CA ASP A 315 -0.42 21.17 -9.52
C ASP A 315 0.85 21.94 -9.17
N GLU A 316 1.52 21.55 -8.09
CA GLU A 316 2.72 22.22 -7.58
C GLU A 316 3.85 21.20 -7.33
N LEU A 317 5.10 21.59 -7.64
CA LEU A 317 6.29 20.82 -7.26
C LEU A 317 6.77 21.21 -5.85
N ALA A 318 7.37 20.27 -5.13
CA ALA A 318 8.15 20.59 -3.94
C ALA A 318 9.40 21.40 -4.33
N LEU A 319 9.85 22.36 -3.51
CA LEU A 319 10.98 23.27 -3.84
C LEU A 319 12.31 22.58 -4.18
N ASN A 320 12.51 21.36 -3.67
CA ASN A 320 13.69 20.53 -3.91
C ASN A 320 13.46 19.44 -4.97
N ALA A 321 12.30 19.38 -5.65
CA ALA A 321 11.92 18.29 -6.55
C ALA A 321 12.97 18.03 -7.65
N LEU A 322 13.37 19.06 -8.39
CA LEU A 322 14.37 18.92 -9.45
C LEU A 322 15.77 18.62 -8.88
N TYR A 323 16.10 19.17 -7.71
CA TYR A 323 17.38 18.88 -7.05
C TYR A 323 17.52 17.40 -6.65
N GLU A 324 16.48 16.80 -6.08
CA GLU A 324 16.51 15.39 -5.65
C GLU A 324 16.67 14.44 -6.84
N ASN A 325 16.01 14.75 -7.97
CA ASN A 325 16.20 14.01 -9.22
C ASN A 325 17.66 14.09 -9.70
N VAL A 326 18.25 15.27 -9.72
CA VAL A 326 19.64 15.46 -10.16
C VAL A 326 20.63 14.83 -9.17
N LEU A 327 20.32 14.86 -7.87
CA LEU A 327 21.12 14.17 -6.86
C LEU A 327 21.15 12.66 -7.12
N LEU A 328 20.00 12.07 -7.46
CA LEU A 328 19.93 10.66 -7.88
C LEU A 328 20.77 10.42 -9.13
N LEU A 329 20.65 11.29 -10.14
CA LEU A 329 21.42 11.18 -11.39
C LEU A 329 22.94 11.30 -11.20
N ASN A 330 23.42 11.95 -10.14
CA ASN A 330 24.85 11.95 -9.83
C ASN A 330 25.32 10.63 -9.21
N SER A 331 24.41 9.85 -8.63
CA SER A 331 24.69 8.52 -8.08
C SER A 331 24.43 7.40 -9.10
N PHE A 332 23.45 7.61 -9.98
CA PHE A 332 22.99 6.69 -11.02
C PHE A 332 22.83 7.43 -12.36
N PRO A 333 23.94 7.80 -13.05
CA PRO A 333 23.89 8.56 -14.31
C PRO A 333 23.13 7.84 -15.44
N GLU A 334 23.03 6.52 -15.36
CA GLU A 334 22.29 5.67 -16.29
C GLU A 334 20.78 5.71 -16.09
N ALA A 335 20.26 6.33 -15.02
CA ALA A 335 18.83 6.39 -14.76
C ALA A 335 18.07 6.99 -15.95
N ASP A 336 17.10 6.21 -16.45
CA ASP A 336 16.30 6.54 -17.62
C ASP A 336 14.91 7.04 -17.24
N ILE A 337 14.37 6.53 -16.12
CA ILE A 337 13.12 6.98 -15.53
C ILE A 337 13.36 7.18 -14.02
N ILE A 338 12.87 8.30 -13.50
CA ILE A 338 12.82 8.56 -12.06
C ILE A 338 11.40 8.95 -11.70
N TYR A 339 10.83 8.36 -10.65
CA TYR A 339 9.55 8.78 -10.10
C TYR A 339 9.65 9.02 -8.59
N SER A 340 8.75 9.83 -8.05
CA SER A 340 8.72 10.17 -6.63
C SER A 340 7.40 9.80 -5.97
N ASP A 341 7.36 9.82 -4.64
CA ASP A 341 6.10 9.87 -3.89
C ASP A 341 5.35 11.19 -4.17
N GLU A 342 4.05 11.19 -3.88
CA GLU A 342 3.17 12.35 -4.06
C GLU A 342 2.16 12.47 -2.92
N ASP A 343 1.57 13.65 -2.77
CA ASP A 343 0.37 13.83 -1.95
C ASP A 343 -0.63 14.76 -2.66
N LYS A 344 -1.70 15.12 -1.95
CA LYS A 344 -2.69 16.06 -2.43
C LYS A 344 -2.63 17.38 -1.71
N LEU A 345 -2.95 18.44 -2.44
CA LEU A 345 -3.06 19.80 -1.95
C LEU A 345 -4.52 20.27 -1.98
N SER A 346 -5.02 20.75 -0.84
CA SER A 346 -6.36 21.33 -0.74
C SER A 346 -6.41 22.71 -1.40
N VAL A 347 -7.61 23.22 -1.65
CA VAL A 347 -7.82 24.60 -2.13
C VAL A 347 -7.24 25.66 -1.18
N LYS A 348 -7.01 25.31 0.09
CA LYS A 348 -6.41 26.19 1.11
C LYS A 348 -4.89 26.05 1.21
N GLY A 349 -4.28 25.10 0.49
CA GLY A 349 -2.86 24.77 0.60
C GLY A 349 -2.52 23.73 1.65
N ASP A 350 -3.51 23.04 2.24
CA ASP A 350 -3.25 21.96 3.19
C ASP A 350 -2.89 20.67 2.44
N ARG A 351 -1.79 20.02 2.83
CA ARG A 351 -1.34 18.74 2.26
C ARG A 351 -2.04 17.55 2.95
N PHE A 352 -2.47 16.53 2.19
CA PHE A 352 -3.17 15.34 2.68
C PHE A 352 -3.11 14.14 1.72
N ASP A 353 -3.57 12.96 2.16
CA ASP A 353 -3.61 11.70 1.36
C ASP A 353 -2.28 11.36 0.64
N PRO A 354 -1.17 11.15 1.38
CA PRO A 354 0.10 10.77 0.75
C PRO A 354 0.02 9.39 0.09
N PHE A 355 0.62 9.28 -1.08
CA PHE A 355 0.94 8.00 -1.71
C PHE A 355 2.43 7.72 -1.58
N PHE A 356 2.76 6.92 -0.57
CA PHE A 356 4.08 6.34 -0.35
C PHE A 356 4.19 5.05 -1.19
N LYS A 357 4.91 5.16 -2.29
CA LYS A 357 5.00 4.17 -3.36
C LYS A 357 6.07 3.12 -3.03
N PRO A 358 5.96 1.91 -3.59
CA PRO A 358 7.07 0.96 -3.60
C PRO A 358 8.13 1.41 -4.61
N ASP A 359 9.27 0.75 -4.57
CA ASP A 359 10.20 0.73 -5.70
C ASP A 359 9.58 0.00 -6.91
N TRP A 360 10.36 -0.07 -7.99
CA TRP A 360 9.86 -0.43 -9.31
C TRP A 360 9.10 -1.77 -9.33
N SER A 361 7.79 -1.68 -9.55
CA SER A 361 6.85 -2.78 -9.60
C SER A 361 6.15 -2.85 -10.97
N PRO A 362 6.73 -3.56 -11.95
CA PRO A 362 6.19 -3.64 -13.30
C PRO A 362 4.84 -4.38 -13.38
N ASP A 363 4.55 -5.30 -12.45
CA ASP A 363 3.25 -5.97 -12.40
C ASP A 363 2.19 -5.09 -11.72
N LEU A 364 2.58 -4.24 -10.77
CA LEU A 364 1.69 -3.18 -10.28
C LEU A 364 1.41 -2.15 -11.38
N LEU A 365 2.40 -1.82 -12.22
CA LEU A 365 2.20 -0.93 -13.37
C LEU A 365 1.16 -1.50 -14.35
N LEU A 366 1.15 -2.81 -14.61
CA LEU A 366 0.12 -3.43 -15.44
C LEU A 366 -1.29 -3.34 -14.83
N SER A 367 -1.38 -3.14 -13.51
CA SER A 367 -2.65 -2.97 -12.82
C SER A 367 -3.07 -1.50 -12.63
N GLN A 368 -2.13 -0.57 -12.48
CA GLN A 368 -2.42 0.86 -12.32
C GLN A 368 -1.20 1.73 -12.59
N MET A 369 -1.41 2.96 -13.06
CA MET A 369 -0.37 3.97 -13.20
C MET A 369 0.04 4.52 -11.82
N TYR A 370 0.89 3.81 -11.08
CA TYR A 370 1.26 4.21 -9.70
C TYR A 370 2.44 5.20 -9.64
N THR A 371 3.24 5.33 -10.71
CA THR A 371 4.38 6.25 -10.71
C THR A 371 3.93 7.70 -10.81
N CYS A 372 2.82 7.97 -11.53
CA CYS A 372 2.15 9.26 -11.62
C CYS A 372 3.13 10.43 -11.91
N HIS A 373 2.78 11.63 -11.45
CA HIS A 373 3.65 12.79 -11.39
C HIS A 373 4.28 12.88 -9.98
N LEU A 374 5.52 13.32 -9.80
CA LEU A 374 6.50 13.75 -10.77
C LEU A 374 7.25 12.54 -11.32
N SER A 375 7.09 12.27 -12.62
CA SER A 375 7.96 11.32 -13.35
C SER A 375 8.89 12.09 -14.28
N LEU A 376 10.18 11.78 -14.19
CA LEU A 376 11.26 12.25 -15.05
C LEU A 376 11.62 11.15 -16.05
N TYR A 377 11.72 11.48 -17.34
CA TYR A 377 12.05 10.55 -18.41
C TYR A 377 13.25 11.06 -19.20
N ARG A 378 14.19 10.18 -19.54
CA ARG A 378 15.25 10.52 -20.50
C ARG A 378 14.62 10.84 -21.85
N LYS A 379 14.86 12.05 -22.35
CA LYS A 379 14.19 12.57 -23.55
C LYS A 379 14.46 11.70 -24.78
N SER A 380 15.68 11.15 -24.90
CA SER A 380 16.02 10.27 -26.04
C SER A 380 15.13 9.04 -26.14
N LEU A 381 14.67 8.48 -25.00
CA LEU A 381 13.74 7.36 -25.00
C LEU A 381 12.31 7.81 -25.33
N VAL A 382 11.89 8.98 -24.84
CA VAL A 382 10.61 9.60 -25.20
C VAL A 382 10.52 9.82 -26.71
N ASP A 383 11.58 10.37 -27.30
CA ASP A 383 11.69 10.59 -28.75
C ASP A 383 11.66 9.25 -29.51
N GLN A 384 12.37 8.23 -29.02
CA GLN A 384 12.40 6.89 -29.62
C GLN A 384 11.01 6.23 -29.66
N VAL A 385 10.19 6.42 -28.62
CA VAL A 385 8.82 5.88 -28.58
C VAL A 385 7.79 6.78 -29.28
N GLY A 386 8.19 7.96 -29.78
CA GLY A 386 7.35 8.89 -30.52
C GLY A 386 6.46 9.79 -29.66
N GLY A 387 6.86 10.09 -28.42
CA GLY A 387 6.13 11.00 -27.52
C GLY A 387 4.76 10.47 -27.06
N PHE A 388 3.80 11.37 -26.84
CA PHE A 388 2.45 11.06 -26.37
C PHE A 388 1.54 10.64 -27.52
N ARG A 389 0.86 9.50 -27.40
CA ARG A 389 -0.07 9.02 -28.44
C ARG A 389 -1.45 9.67 -28.32
N VAL A 390 -2.01 10.05 -29.47
CA VAL A 390 -3.42 10.48 -29.58
C VAL A 390 -4.33 9.26 -29.38
N GLY A 391 -5.47 9.46 -28.72
CA GLY A 391 -6.43 8.40 -28.37
C GLY A 391 -6.17 7.73 -27.03
N TYR A 392 -5.28 8.30 -26.21
CA TYR A 392 -5.00 7.91 -24.82
C TYR A 392 -5.22 9.09 -23.86
N GLU A 393 -5.93 10.12 -24.29
CA GLU A 393 -6.18 11.31 -23.49
C GLU A 393 -6.75 10.90 -22.11
N GLY A 394 -6.15 11.44 -21.04
CA GLY A 394 -6.49 11.08 -19.67
C GLY A 394 -5.74 9.86 -19.11
N SER A 395 -4.94 9.16 -19.92
CA SER A 395 -4.01 8.10 -19.52
C SER A 395 -2.78 8.05 -20.45
N GLN A 396 -2.43 9.20 -21.04
CA GLN A 396 -1.34 9.35 -21.99
C GLN A 396 0.03 9.16 -21.35
N ASP A 397 0.14 9.53 -20.07
CA ASP A 397 1.27 9.29 -19.18
C ASP A 397 1.43 7.80 -18.87
N PHE A 398 0.33 7.09 -18.64
CA PHE A 398 0.34 5.64 -18.43
C PHE A 398 0.81 4.89 -19.68
N ASP A 399 0.29 5.27 -20.85
CA ASP A 399 0.76 4.75 -22.14
C ASP A 399 2.25 5.01 -22.36
N LEU A 400 2.72 6.23 -22.08
CA LEU A 400 4.12 6.60 -22.22
C LEU A 400 5.02 5.76 -21.29
N MET A 401 4.65 5.64 -20.00
CA MET A 401 5.39 4.86 -19.01
C MET A 401 5.49 3.38 -19.41
N LEU A 402 4.39 2.78 -19.89
CA LEU A 402 4.39 1.39 -20.36
C LEU A 402 5.34 1.17 -21.54
N ARG A 403 5.38 2.11 -22.50
CA ARG A 403 6.26 2.03 -23.67
C ARG A 403 7.74 2.26 -23.33
N ILE A 404 8.05 3.24 -22.49
CA ILE A 404 9.46 3.53 -22.14
C ILE A 404 10.03 2.43 -21.25
N SER A 405 9.24 1.90 -20.30
CA SER A 405 9.66 0.78 -19.45
C SER A 405 9.91 -0.54 -20.20
N GLU A 406 9.50 -0.65 -21.46
CA GLU A 406 9.85 -1.77 -22.34
C GLU A 406 11.28 -1.64 -22.91
N LEU A 407 11.88 -0.45 -22.87
CA LEU A 407 13.20 -0.15 -23.44
C LEU A 407 14.34 -0.12 -22.41
N THR A 408 14.02 -0.11 -21.10
CA THR A 408 15.02 0.06 -20.04
C THR A 408 14.63 -0.64 -18.74
N SER A 409 15.64 -1.03 -17.97
CA SER A 409 15.54 -1.47 -16.58
C SER A 409 16.06 -0.41 -15.57
N ASN A 410 16.59 0.72 -16.03
CA ASN A 410 17.18 1.77 -15.20
C ASN A 410 16.10 2.73 -14.67
N ILE A 411 15.17 2.18 -13.88
CA ILE A 411 14.00 2.87 -13.34
C ILE A 411 14.16 3.00 -11.84
N TYR A 412 14.13 4.24 -11.34
CA TYR A 412 14.46 4.55 -9.97
C TYR A 412 13.34 5.30 -9.25
N HIS A 413 13.22 5.04 -7.96
CA HIS A 413 12.26 5.67 -7.08
C HIS A 413 12.96 6.59 -6.08
N ILE A 414 12.42 7.79 -5.89
CA ILE A 414 12.80 8.67 -4.79
C ILE A 414 11.66 8.65 -3.76
N PRO A 415 11.84 8.02 -2.58
CA PRO A 415 10.82 7.97 -1.53
C PRO A 415 10.75 9.32 -0.79
N LYS A 416 10.36 10.37 -1.51
CA LYS A 416 10.12 11.73 -1.02
C LYS A 416 8.90 12.28 -1.74
N ILE A 417 8.08 13.03 -1.02
CA ILE A 417 6.94 13.72 -1.61
C ILE A 417 7.46 14.93 -2.41
N LEU A 418 7.61 14.79 -3.73
CA LEU A 418 8.13 15.83 -4.61
C LEU A 418 7.06 16.46 -5.51
N TYR A 419 5.83 15.96 -5.43
CA TYR A 419 4.68 16.40 -6.20
C TYR A 419 3.45 16.59 -5.32
N HIS A 420 2.71 17.69 -5.56
CA HIS A 420 1.50 18.04 -4.83
C HIS A 420 0.31 18.16 -5.79
N TRP A 421 -0.54 17.13 -5.81
CA TRP A 421 -1.72 17.08 -6.67
C TRP A 421 -2.86 17.91 -6.08
N ARG A 422 -3.27 18.99 -6.75
CA ARG A 422 -4.40 19.80 -6.32
C ARG A 422 -5.73 19.07 -6.45
N ALA A 423 -6.44 18.98 -5.32
CA ALA A 423 -7.75 18.33 -5.25
C ALA A 423 -8.92 19.30 -5.57
N ILE A 424 -9.01 19.80 -6.81
CA ILE A 424 -10.13 20.68 -7.26
C ILE A 424 -11.18 19.96 -8.12
N GLN A 425 -12.33 20.62 -8.34
CA GLN A 425 -13.45 20.05 -9.08
C GLN A 425 -13.19 19.92 -10.59
N SER A 426 -12.44 20.88 -11.16
CA SER A 426 -12.05 20.89 -12.58
C SER A 426 -11.01 19.83 -12.92
N SER A 427 -10.21 19.37 -11.94
CA SER A 427 -9.26 18.29 -12.17
C SER A 427 -9.99 16.99 -12.48
N THR A 428 -9.35 16.13 -13.26
CA THR A 428 -9.79 14.77 -13.64
C THR A 428 -10.19 13.93 -12.41
N ALA A 429 -9.63 14.24 -11.24
CA ALA A 429 -9.95 13.63 -9.95
C ALA A 429 -11.41 13.78 -9.46
N SER A 430 -12.19 14.72 -10.02
CA SER A 430 -13.48 15.13 -9.44
C SER A 430 -14.69 15.05 -10.38
N SER A 431 -14.52 15.23 -11.69
CA SER A 431 -15.62 15.22 -12.66
C SER A 431 -16.12 13.79 -12.95
N GLY A 432 -17.42 13.62 -13.19
CA GLY A 432 -18.05 12.31 -13.39
C GLY A 432 -17.99 11.80 -14.83
N SER A 433 -17.99 12.71 -15.81
CA SER A 433 -17.90 12.43 -17.25
C SER A 433 -16.48 12.14 -17.73
N SER A 434 -15.46 12.55 -16.97
CA SER A 434 -14.05 12.31 -17.30
C SER A 434 -13.57 10.90 -16.97
N LYS A 435 -14.30 10.19 -16.11
CA LYS A 435 -13.91 8.86 -15.61
C LYS A 435 -14.13 7.74 -16.61
N ASP A 436 -14.99 7.94 -17.61
CA ASP A 436 -15.30 6.91 -18.59
C ASP A 436 -14.20 6.86 -19.66
N TYR A 437 -13.82 8.01 -20.22
CA TYR A 437 -12.80 8.05 -21.28
C TYR A 437 -11.39 7.75 -20.73
N THR A 438 -11.02 8.29 -19.55
CA THR A 438 -9.74 8.00 -18.90
C THR A 438 -9.59 6.51 -18.61
N HIS A 439 -10.64 5.87 -18.10
CA HIS A 439 -10.63 4.44 -17.80
C HIS A 439 -10.45 3.58 -19.05
N MET A 440 -11.17 3.91 -20.13
CA MET A 440 -11.03 3.20 -21.41
C MET A 440 -9.66 3.43 -22.04
N ALA A 441 -9.12 4.65 -21.95
CA ALA A 441 -7.77 4.97 -22.41
C ALA A 441 -6.69 4.16 -21.66
N GLY A 442 -6.79 4.07 -20.33
CA GLY A 442 -5.88 3.25 -19.53
C GLY A 442 -6.02 1.75 -19.80
N LEU A 443 -7.25 1.24 -19.99
CA LEU A 443 -7.48 -0.16 -20.37
C LEU A 443 -6.78 -0.47 -21.70
N LYS A 444 -6.95 0.42 -22.67
CA LYS A 444 -6.30 0.34 -23.98
C LYS A 444 -4.78 0.41 -23.86
N ALA A 445 -4.24 1.28 -22.99
CA ALA A 445 -2.80 1.40 -22.77
C ALA A 445 -2.17 0.07 -22.28
N VAL A 446 -2.82 -0.59 -21.31
CA VAL A 446 -2.37 -1.89 -20.79
C VAL A 446 -2.54 -2.98 -21.85
N GLN A 447 -3.68 -3.03 -22.54
CA GLN A 447 -3.94 -4.01 -23.61
C GLN A 447 -2.88 -3.91 -24.72
N ASP A 448 -2.59 -2.70 -25.21
CA ASP A 448 -1.54 -2.48 -26.19
C ASP A 448 -0.15 -2.90 -25.66
N ALA A 449 0.13 -2.72 -24.37
CA ALA A 449 1.39 -3.16 -23.77
C ALA A 449 1.50 -4.69 -23.72
N ILE A 450 0.40 -5.39 -23.42
CA ILE A 450 0.34 -6.86 -23.50
C ILE A 450 0.63 -7.33 -24.94
N GLU A 451 0.00 -6.69 -25.94
CA GLU A 451 0.20 -7.01 -27.35
C GLU A 451 1.64 -6.75 -27.81
N ARG A 452 2.22 -5.57 -27.50
CA ARG A 452 3.61 -5.25 -27.86
C ARG A 452 4.62 -6.20 -27.24
N ARG A 453 4.35 -6.68 -26.02
CA ARG A 453 5.20 -7.65 -25.30
C ARG A 453 4.99 -9.08 -25.77
N GLY A 454 4.02 -9.34 -26.65
CA GLY A 454 3.73 -10.67 -27.19
C GLY A 454 3.16 -11.64 -26.15
N TYR A 455 2.52 -11.14 -25.11
CA TYR A 455 1.89 -11.97 -24.08
C TYR A 455 0.49 -12.41 -24.51
N ASP A 456 0.15 -13.68 -24.29
CA ASP A 456 -1.22 -14.17 -24.38
C ASP A 456 -1.93 -13.91 -23.05
N ALA A 457 -2.49 -12.72 -22.91
CA ALA A 457 -3.21 -12.29 -21.74
C ALA A 457 -4.42 -11.42 -22.10
N GLU A 458 -5.41 -11.44 -21.23
CA GLU A 458 -6.61 -10.60 -21.33
C GLU A 458 -6.58 -9.56 -20.21
N VAL A 459 -6.90 -8.32 -20.55
CA VAL A 459 -6.96 -7.22 -19.57
C VAL A 459 -8.42 -6.90 -19.29
N GLU A 460 -8.81 -6.97 -18.03
CA GLU A 460 -10.15 -6.64 -17.58
C GLU A 460 -10.16 -5.50 -16.55
N SER A 461 -11.24 -4.74 -16.53
CA SER A 461 -11.49 -3.75 -15.50
C SER A 461 -11.97 -4.44 -14.22
N ILE A 462 -11.33 -4.16 -13.08
CA ILE A 462 -11.73 -4.74 -11.79
C ILE A 462 -13.03 -4.13 -11.28
N ASP A 463 -13.21 -2.82 -11.50
CA ASP A 463 -14.49 -2.18 -11.26
C ASP A 463 -14.73 -0.99 -12.20
N ASP A 464 -16.01 -0.64 -12.40
CA ASP A 464 -16.39 0.47 -13.28
C ASP A 464 -15.71 1.78 -12.82
N HIS A 465 -14.83 2.30 -13.69
CA HIS A 465 -14.25 3.65 -13.58
C HIS A 465 -13.26 3.89 -12.43
N SER A 466 -12.44 2.90 -12.09
CA SER A 466 -11.37 3.03 -11.08
C SER A 466 -9.96 3.25 -11.61
N ASN A 467 -9.75 3.17 -12.92
CA ASN A 467 -8.41 3.17 -13.53
C ASN A 467 -7.49 2.10 -12.92
N VAL A 468 -8.07 0.96 -12.51
CA VAL A 468 -7.32 -0.23 -12.12
C VAL A 468 -7.77 -1.44 -12.95
N TYR A 469 -6.81 -2.30 -13.25
CA TYR A 469 -6.94 -3.38 -14.22
C TYR A 469 -6.40 -4.69 -13.66
N LEU A 470 -6.98 -5.80 -14.10
CA LEU A 470 -6.48 -7.14 -13.86
C LEU A 470 -6.03 -7.73 -15.20
N THR A 471 -4.75 -8.09 -15.29
CA THR A 471 -4.21 -8.81 -16.45
C THR A 471 -4.19 -10.30 -16.15
N ARG A 472 -5.00 -11.07 -16.87
CA ARG A 472 -5.09 -12.54 -16.78
C ARG A 472 -4.25 -13.18 -17.86
N PHE A 473 -3.11 -13.75 -17.48
CA PHE A 473 -2.23 -14.47 -18.39
C PHE A 473 -2.77 -15.88 -18.62
N LYS A 474 -2.78 -16.35 -19.87
CA LYS A 474 -3.30 -17.68 -20.18
C LYS A 474 -2.27 -18.77 -19.83
N PRO A 475 -2.72 -19.92 -19.27
CA PRO A 475 -1.84 -21.05 -18.96
C PRO A 475 -1.45 -21.82 -20.23
N THR A 476 -0.57 -21.22 -21.04
CA THR A 476 -0.10 -21.83 -22.29
C THR A 476 0.83 -23.03 -22.06
N GLY A 477 0.84 -23.98 -22.99
CA GLY A 477 1.67 -25.19 -22.91
C GLY A 477 1.14 -26.30 -22.01
N ASN A 478 0.08 -26.04 -21.23
CA ASN A 478 -0.52 -26.99 -20.28
C ASN A 478 0.54 -27.71 -19.40
N PRO A 479 1.48 -26.99 -18.75
CA PRO A 479 2.53 -27.60 -17.93
C PRO A 479 1.95 -28.42 -16.77
N LYS A 480 2.61 -29.51 -16.40
CA LYS A 480 2.16 -30.30 -15.25
C LYS A 480 2.48 -29.58 -13.95
N VAL A 481 1.50 -29.44 -13.06
CA VAL A 481 1.67 -28.88 -11.70
C VAL A 481 1.79 -30.01 -10.68
N SER A 482 2.88 -30.07 -9.93
CA SER A 482 3.00 -30.94 -8.76
C SER A 482 2.65 -30.18 -7.48
N ILE A 483 1.50 -30.50 -6.90
CA ILE A 483 1.00 -29.94 -5.64
C ILE A 483 1.60 -30.75 -4.48
N ILE A 484 2.47 -30.14 -3.69
CA ILE A 484 3.19 -30.80 -2.59
C ILE A 484 2.54 -30.39 -1.28
N ILE A 485 2.09 -31.38 -0.51
CA ILE A 485 1.34 -31.17 0.73
C ILE A 485 1.98 -31.98 1.86
N PRO A 486 2.79 -31.35 2.73
CA PRO A 486 3.19 -31.95 4.00
C PRO A 486 1.97 -32.13 4.91
N SER A 487 1.82 -33.31 5.52
CA SER A 487 0.66 -33.61 6.36
C SER A 487 1.04 -34.51 7.54
N LYS A 488 0.28 -34.39 8.64
CA LYS A 488 0.33 -35.30 9.79
C LYS A 488 -1.02 -35.31 10.52
N ASN A 489 -1.66 -36.48 10.60
CA ASN A 489 -2.94 -36.70 11.26
C ASN A 489 -4.07 -35.77 10.79
N ASN A 490 -5.14 -35.62 11.60
CA ASN A 490 -6.22 -34.66 11.41
C ASN A 490 -7.05 -34.92 10.14
N PHE A 491 -7.70 -36.09 10.10
CA PHE A 491 -8.52 -36.58 8.98
C PHE A 491 -9.39 -35.51 8.31
N GLU A 492 -10.21 -34.79 9.08
CA GLU A 492 -11.14 -33.80 8.52
C GLU A 492 -10.44 -32.66 7.78
N ILE A 493 -9.31 -32.18 8.29
CA ILE A 493 -8.55 -31.08 7.69
C ILE A 493 -7.95 -31.53 6.36
N VAL A 494 -7.25 -32.66 6.37
CA VAL A 494 -6.58 -33.21 5.19
C VAL A 494 -7.59 -33.62 4.12
N LYS A 495 -8.71 -34.24 4.54
CA LYS A 495 -9.80 -34.60 3.64
C LYS A 495 -10.39 -33.37 2.97
N ASN A 496 -10.71 -32.32 3.72
CA ASN A 496 -11.27 -31.09 3.14
C ASN A 496 -10.32 -30.44 2.15
N CYS A 497 -9.01 -30.44 2.43
CA CYS A 497 -7.99 -29.94 1.50
C CYS A 497 -7.99 -30.73 0.19
N ILE A 498 -7.80 -32.06 0.25
CA ILE A 498 -7.73 -32.92 -0.95
C ILE A 498 -9.05 -32.88 -1.74
N ASP A 499 -10.18 -33.01 -1.06
CA ASP A 499 -11.51 -32.95 -1.69
C ASP A 499 -11.72 -31.60 -2.40
N SER A 500 -11.31 -30.48 -1.78
CA SER A 500 -11.49 -29.17 -2.40
C SER A 500 -10.64 -29.00 -3.66
N ILE A 501 -9.42 -29.57 -3.69
CA ILE A 501 -8.56 -29.55 -4.87
C ILE A 501 -9.21 -30.35 -6.00
N PHE A 502 -9.59 -31.61 -5.78
CA PHE A 502 -10.16 -32.43 -6.85
C PHE A 502 -11.54 -31.96 -7.31
N ASN A 503 -12.37 -31.42 -6.42
CA ASN A 503 -13.75 -31.05 -6.77
C ASN A 503 -13.90 -29.64 -7.33
N LYS A 504 -13.00 -28.69 -7.00
CA LYS A 504 -13.16 -27.27 -7.39
C LYS A 504 -12.16 -26.80 -8.45
N THR A 505 -11.05 -27.50 -8.67
CA THR A 505 -10.00 -27.05 -9.59
C THR A 505 -10.37 -27.28 -11.06
N LYS A 506 -10.31 -26.23 -11.89
CA LYS A 506 -10.55 -26.33 -13.34
C LYS A 506 -9.34 -26.81 -14.14
N TYR A 507 -8.15 -26.31 -13.81
CA TYR A 507 -6.92 -26.80 -14.43
C TYR A 507 -6.76 -28.30 -14.24
N SER A 508 -6.53 -29.05 -15.34
CA SER A 508 -6.61 -30.51 -15.31
C SER A 508 -5.26 -31.22 -15.14
N ASN A 509 -4.17 -30.60 -15.60
CA ASN A 509 -2.85 -31.23 -15.64
C ASN A 509 -2.08 -31.01 -14.33
N PHE A 510 -2.54 -31.63 -13.25
CA PHE A 510 -1.87 -31.60 -11.95
C PHE A 510 -1.75 -33.00 -11.34
N GLU A 511 -0.83 -33.12 -10.39
CA GLU A 511 -0.75 -34.22 -9.44
C GLU A 511 -0.67 -33.67 -8.00
N ILE A 512 -1.12 -34.45 -7.04
CA ILE A 512 -0.99 -34.21 -5.60
C ILE A 512 0.02 -35.20 -5.05
N ILE A 513 0.99 -34.67 -4.31
CA ILE A 513 2.04 -35.41 -3.63
C ILE A 513 1.91 -35.12 -2.14
N ILE A 514 1.35 -36.08 -1.41
CA ILE A 514 1.29 -36.03 0.05
C ILE A 514 2.61 -36.51 0.63
N ILE A 515 3.21 -35.70 1.51
CA ILE A 515 4.34 -36.11 2.34
C ILE A 515 3.81 -36.31 3.76
N ASP A 516 3.52 -37.56 4.09
CA ASP A 516 3.05 -37.94 5.42
C ASP A 516 4.20 -37.95 6.41
N ASN A 517 4.15 -37.05 7.40
CA ASN A 517 5.14 -36.93 8.46
C ASN A 517 4.79 -37.86 9.64
N GLY A 518 4.63 -39.15 9.35
CA GLY A 518 4.36 -40.18 10.35
C GLY A 518 2.99 -40.03 11.00
N SER A 519 1.91 -40.07 10.21
CA SER A 519 0.55 -40.16 10.75
C SER A 519 0.35 -41.47 11.51
N ASN A 520 -0.45 -41.42 12.57
CA ASN A 520 -0.86 -42.59 13.35
C ASN A 520 -2.38 -42.77 13.41
N ASP A 521 -3.14 -41.86 12.80
CA ASP A 521 -4.59 -41.94 12.64
C ASP A 521 -4.97 -42.93 11.52
N PRO A 522 -5.65 -44.06 11.84
CA PRO A 522 -6.07 -45.03 10.84
C PRO A 522 -6.98 -44.45 9.75
N ALA A 523 -7.79 -43.43 10.07
CA ALA A 523 -8.70 -42.79 9.12
C ALA A 523 -7.95 -42.00 8.05
N VAL A 524 -6.82 -41.37 8.42
CA VAL A 524 -5.93 -40.68 7.48
C VAL A 524 -5.27 -41.68 6.52
N HIS A 525 -4.82 -42.82 7.03
CA HIS A 525 -4.27 -43.87 6.17
C HIS A 525 -5.30 -44.45 5.20
N GLU A 526 -6.55 -44.59 5.63
CA GLU A 526 -7.65 -45.00 4.76
C GLU A 526 -7.96 -43.95 3.70
N LEU A 527 -7.97 -42.65 4.05
CA LEU A 527 -8.11 -41.54 3.12
C LEU A 527 -7.04 -41.57 2.02
N TYR A 528 -5.77 -41.77 2.40
CA TYR A 528 -4.66 -41.83 1.44
C TYR A 528 -4.76 -43.05 0.52
N ARG A 529 -5.18 -44.22 1.04
CA ARG A 529 -5.42 -45.40 0.19
C ARG A 529 -6.57 -45.14 -0.79
N TYR A 530 -7.68 -44.59 -0.31
CA TYR A 530 -8.83 -44.24 -1.14
C TYR A 530 -8.44 -43.35 -2.33
N TRP A 531 -7.70 -42.27 -2.07
CA TRP A 531 -7.26 -41.37 -3.15
C TRP A 531 -6.17 -41.97 -4.04
N THR A 532 -5.28 -42.81 -3.50
CA THR A 532 -4.29 -43.54 -4.31
C THR A 532 -4.98 -44.50 -5.30
N ASP A 533 -6.06 -45.16 -4.87
CA ASP A 533 -6.81 -46.07 -5.73
C ASP A 533 -7.69 -45.32 -6.75
N LEU A 534 -8.32 -44.22 -6.32
CA LEU A 534 -9.22 -43.42 -7.16
C LEU A 534 -8.46 -42.60 -8.22
N GLU A 535 -7.33 -41.99 -7.83
CA GLU A 535 -6.57 -41.04 -8.64
C GLU A 535 -5.13 -41.53 -8.87
N LYS A 536 -4.98 -42.79 -9.27
CA LYS A 536 -3.69 -43.50 -9.36
C LYS A 536 -2.57 -42.76 -10.12
N GLU A 537 -2.93 -42.01 -11.15
CA GLU A 537 -1.97 -41.24 -11.96
C GLU A 537 -1.69 -39.83 -11.42
N ARG A 538 -2.57 -39.32 -10.54
CA ARG A 538 -2.56 -37.93 -10.04
C ARG A 538 -2.41 -37.81 -8.53
N PHE A 539 -2.44 -38.89 -7.76
CA PHE A 539 -2.29 -38.86 -6.32
C PHE A 539 -1.19 -39.83 -5.88
N LYS A 540 -0.16 -39.28 -5.24
CA LYS A 540 0.97 -40.04 -4.71
C LYS A 540 1.13 -39.70 -3.23
N MET A 541 1.43 -40.70 -2.42
CA MET A 541 1.73 -40.52 -1.00
C MET A 541 3.09 -41.14 -0.68
N PHE A 542 3.91 -40.39 0.04
CA PHE A 542 5.20 -40.82 0.55
C PHE A 542 5.28 -40.54 2.05
N VAL A 543 5.98 -41.39 2.78
CA VAL A 543 6.20 -41.22 4.22
C VAL A 543 7.62 -40.67 4.45
N LEU A 544 7.72 -39.64 5.28
CA LEU A 544 8.98 -39.14 5.84
C LEU A 544 8.76 -38.84 7.32
N ASP A 545 8.97 -39.85 8.16
CA ASP A 545 8.78 -39.75 9.62
C ASP A 545 10.03 -39.16 10.28
N ILE A 546 10.04 -37.83 10.42
CA ILE A 546 11.12 -37.06 11.04
C ILE A 546 10.53 -36.03 12.03
N PRO A 547 11.32 -35.46 12.95
CA PRO A 547 10.89 -34.26 13.67
C PRO A 547 10.40 -33.20 12.69
N PHE A 548 9.28 -32.54 13.01
CA PHE A 548 8.61 -31.65 12.06
C PHE A 548 9.56 -30.56 11.56
N ASN A 549 9.82 -30.59 10.26
CA ASN A 549 10.58 -29.59 9.52
C ASN A 549 9.86 -29.35 8.20
N TYR A 550 9.20 -28.20 8.09
CA TYR A 550 8.42 -27.84 6.90
C TYR A 550 9.28 -27.80 5.64
N SER A 551 10.50 -27.24 5.74
CA SER A 551 11.45 -27.14 4.64
C SER A 551 11.89 -28.53 4.16
N SER A 552 12.33 -29.42 5.06
CA SER A 552 12.77 -30.77 4.67
C SER A 552 11.63 -31.60 4.05
N LEU A 553 10.40 -31.49 4.57
CA LEU A 553 9.23 -32.20 4.02
C LEU A 553 8.92 -31.74 2.58
N ASN A 554 8.93 -30.43 2.35
CA ASN A 554 8.70 -29.87 1.02
C ASN A 554 9.85 -30.18 0.06
N ASN A 555 11.12 -30.03 0.47
CA ASN A 555 12.29 -30.38 -0.35
C ASN A 555 12.24 -31.87 -0.77
N PHE A 556 11.86 -32.76 0.16
CA PHE A 556 11.65 -34.16 -0.15
C PHE A 556 10.50 -34.36 -1.13
N GLY A 557 9.37 -33.66 -0.97
CA GLY A 557 8.26 -33.71 -1.92
C GLY A 557 8.63 -33.23 -3.32
N VAL A 558 9.43 -32.17 -3.43
CA VAL A 558 9.98 -31.69 -4.72
C VAL A 558 10.84 -32.76 -5.39
N SER A 559 11.59 -33.55 -4.63
CA SER A 559 12.37 -34.68 -5.18
C SER A 559 11.50 -35.79 -5.78
N LYS A 560 10.21 -35.83 -5.45
CA LYS A 560 9.22 -36.80 -5.97
C LYS A 560 8.30 -36.21 -7.05
N ALA A 561 8.39 -34.91 -7.29
CA ALA A 561 7.56 -34.18 -8.24
C ALA A 561 7.97 -34.45 -9.70
N ASP A 562 6.99 -34.69 -10.57
CA ASP A 562 7.22 -34.84 -12.01
C ASP A 562 6.85 -33.58 -12.81
N GLY A 563 6.20 -32.60 -12.17
CA GLY A 563 5.70 -31.39 -12.80
C GLY A 563 6.79 -30.37 -13.14
N ASP A 564 6.54 -29.59 -14.19
CA ASP A 564 7.35 -28.44 -14.59
C ASP A 564 7.17 -27.27 -13.59
N LEU A 565 5.98 -27.22 -12.99
CA LEU A 565 5.61 -26.27 -11.95
C LEU A 565 5.41 -27.01 -10.62
N LEU A 566 5.90 -26.41 -9.55
CA LEU A 566 5.72 -26.85 -8.18
C LEU A 566 4.70 -25.92 -7.51
N LEU A 567 3.77 -26.48 -6.74
CA LEU A 567 2.92 -25.74 -5.83
C LEU A 567 3.13 -26.25 -4.41
N LEU A 568 3.74 -25.44 -3.56
CA LEU A 568 3.79 -25.69 -2.12
C LEU A 568 2.44 -25.30 -1.52
N LEU A 569 1.81 -26.23 -0.79
CA LEU A 569 0.47 -26.03 -0.25
C LEU A 569 0.35 -26.64 1.14
N ASN A 570 -0.17 -25.87 2.09
CA ASN A 570 -0.47 -26.40 3.43
C ASN A 570 -1.67 -27.36 3.38
N ASN A 571 -1.71 -28.31 4.31
CA ASN A 571 -2.77 -29.32 4.37
C ASN A 571 -4.11 -28.80 4.93
N ASP A 572 -4.16 -27.55 5.40
CA ASP A 572 -5.31 -26.90 6.04
C ASP A 572 -5.85 -25.72 5.21
N VAL A 573 -5.79 -25.84 3.89
CA VAL A 573 -6.40 -24.90 2.95
C VAL A 573 -7.70 -25.45 2.35
N GLU A 574 -8.60 -24.56 1.95
CA GLU A 574 -9.78 -24.89 1.14
C GLU A 574 -9.88 -23.93 -0.05
N ILE A 575 -10.03 -24.49 -1.25
CA ILE A 575 -10.16 -23.71 -2.50
C ILE A 575 -11.49 -22.93 -2.52
N ILE A 576 -11.43 -21.63 -2.88
CA ILE A 576 -12.61 -20.79 -3.12
C ILE A 576 -12.77 -20.48 -4.62
N THR A 577 -11.70 -20.02 -5.29
CA THR A 577 -11.70 -19.70 -6.73
C THR A 577 -11.44 -20.96 -7.57
N GLU A 578 -12.32 -21.32 -8.50
CA GLU A 578 -12.19 -22.55 -9.30
C GLU A 578 -11.02 -22.50 -10.32
N GLU A 579 -10.76 -21.32 -10.88
CA GLU A 579 -9.68 -21.04 -11.84
C GLU A 579 -8.31 -20.78 -11.17
N TRP A 580 -8.17 -21.06 -9.87
CA TRP A 580 -6.98 -20.67 -9.10
C TRP A 580 -5.67 -21.18 -9.71
N LEU A 581 -5.61 -22.45 -10.13
CA LEU A 581 -4.43 -23.00 -10.79
C LEU A 581 -4.21 -22.37 -12.17
N ASP A 582 -5.24 -22.16 -12.98
CA ASP A 582 -5.11 -21.52 -14.30
C ASP A 582 -4.43 -20.14 -14.18
N GLU A 583 -4.87 -19.34 -13.21
CA GLU A 583 -4.33 -18.02 -12.91
C GLU A 583 -2.88 -18.07 -12.40
N MET A 584 -2.58 -19.01 -11.49
CA MET A 584 -1.21 -19.16 -10.97
C MET A 584 -0.26 -19.69 -12.05
N VAL A 585 -0.69 -20.65 -12.88
CA VAL A 585 0.10 -21.21 -13.99
C VAL A 585 0.40 -20.12 -15.02
N GLY A 586 -0.61 -19.36 -15.46
CA GLY A 586 -0.42 -18.26 -16.41
C GLY A 586 0.61 -17.23 -15.97
N GLN A 587 0.71 -16.99 -14.66
CA GLN A 587 1.72 -16.10 -14.08
C GLN A 587 3.08 -16.80 -13.94
N ALA A 588 3.12 -18.02 -13.42
CA ALA A 588 4.35 -18.74 -13.11
C ALA A 588 5.16 -19.12 -14.37
N ILE A 589 4.51 -19.30 -15.53
CA ILE A 589 5.23 -19.60 -16.78
C ILE A 589 6.03 -18.42 -17.34
N ARG A 590 5.73 -17.19 -16.89
CA ARG A 590 6.41 -15.97 -17.36
C ARG A 590 7.90 -16.03 -16.98
N PRO A 591 8.84 -15.78 -17.92
CA PRO A 591 10.28 -15.96 -17.67
C PRO A 591 10.86 -15.20 -16.46
N GLN A 592 10.34 -14.01 -16.20
CA GLN A 592 10.79 -13.10 -15.15
C GLN A 592 10.14 -13.35 -13.78
N ILE A 593 9.20 -14.29 -13.68
CA ILE A 593 8.44 -14.55 -12.45
C ILE A 593 9.03 -15.77 -11.73
N GLY A 594 9.22 -15.60 -10.42
CA GLY A 594 9.70 -16.62 -9.50
C GLY A 594 8.55 -17.25 -8.73
N ALA A 595 8.24 -16.71 -7.54
CA ALA A 595 7.14 -17.20 -6.71
C ALA A 595 5.82 -16.48 -6.99
N VAL A 596 4.73 -17.24 -7.06
CA VAL A 596 3.35 -16.74 -7.22
C VAL A 596 2.52 -17.17 -6.02
N GLY A 597 2.00 -16.21 -5.26
CA GLY A 597 1.20 -16.44 -4.06
C GLY A 597 -0.29 -16.08 -4.25
N ALA A 598 -1.14 -16.71 -3.45
CA ALA A 598 -2.58 -16.50 -3.44
C ALA A 598 -3.07 -15.57 -2.31
N CYS A 599 -4.30 -15.09 -2.41
CA CYS A 599 -5.03 -14.44 -1.32
C CYS A 599 -5.58 -15.49 -0.35
N LEU A 600 -5.19 -15.41 0.92
CA LEU A 600 -5.65 -16.34 1.96
C LEU A 600 -6.56 -15.62 2.96
N TYR A 601 -7.69 -16.25 3.28
CA TYR A 601 -8.64 -15.78 4.28
C TYR A 601 -8.68 -16.69 5.50
N TYR A 602 -8.95 -16.07 6.64
CA TYR A 602 -9.45 -16.76 7.82
C TYR A 602 -10.91 -17.22 7.61
N PRO A 603 -11.41 -18.19 8.40
CA PRO A 603 -12.78 -18.69 8.27
C PRO A 603 -13.87 -17.63 8.50
N ASP A 604 -13.53 -16.53 9.17
CA ASP A 604 -14.42 -15.39 9.41
C ASP A 604 -14.45 -14.36 8.26
N ASN A 605 -13.81 -14.68 7.12
CA ASN A 605 -13.65 -13.83 5.94
C ASN A 605 -12.80 -12.57 6.17
N THR A 606 -11.94 -12.58 7.18
CA THR A 606 -10.87 -11.59 7.32
C THR A 606 -9.60 -12.06 6.60
N LEU A 607 -8.84 -11.12 6.06
CA LEU A 607 -7.63 -11.39 5.31
C LEU A 607 -6.54 -11.92 6.22
N GLN A 608 -5.87 -12.97 5.78
CA GLN A 608 -4.67 -13.50 6.45
C GLN A 608 -3.40 -13.19 5.65
N HIS A 609 -3.46 -13.25 4.30
CA HIS A 609 -2.31 -12.97 3.45
C HIS A 609 -2.68 -12.08 2.26
N GLY A 610 -2.19 -10.83 2.28
CA GLY A 610 -2.27 -9.85 1.21
C GLY A 610 -0.97 -9.61 0.43
N GLY A 611 0.02 -10.50 0.61
CA GLY A 611 1.45 -10.24 0.39
C GLY A 611 2.25 -10.31 1.70
N VAL A 612 3.58 -10.42 1.62
CA VAL A 612 4.48 -10.33 2.78
C VAL A 612 5.31 -9.06 2.65
N ILE A 613 5.42 -8.33 3.76
CA ILE A 613 6.28 -7.14 3.92
C ILE A 613 7.41 -7.48 4.89
N LEU A 614 8.65 -7.16 4.51
CA LEU A 614 9.83 -7.37 5.35
C LEU A 614 9.95 -6.28 6.42
N GLY A 615 10.64 -6.61 7.50
CA GLY A 615 10.87 -5.74 8.64
C GLY A 615 9.68 -5.64 9.62
N ILE A 616 8.46 -5.99 9.20
CA ILE A 616 7.31 -6.06 10.12
C ILE A 616 7.58 -7.09 11.22
N GLY A 617 7.39 -6.68 12.49
CA GLY A 617 7.68 -7.55 13.64
C GLY A 617 9.17 -7.94 13.77
N GLY A 618 10.06 -7.21 13.09
CA GLY A 618 11.51 -7.42 13.11
C GLY A 618 12.03 -8.43 12.07
N VAL A 619 11.16 -9.12 11.32
CA VAL A 619 11.55 -9.99 10.20
C VAL A 619 10.58 -9.83 9.03
N ALA A 620 9.33 -10.27 9.17
CA ALA A 620 8.34 -10.16 8.11
C ALA A 620 6.92 -10.32 8.67
N GLY A 621 5.94 -9.71 7.99
CA GLY A 621 4.52 -9.78 8.35
C GLY A 621 3.62 -9.78 7.12
N HIS A 622 2.38 -10.24 7.28
CA HIS A 622 1.41 -10.30 6.19
C HIS A 622 0.68 -8.96 6.04
N SER A 623 0.66 -8.40 4.83
CA SER A 623 -0.02 -7.13 4.59
C SER A 623 -1.53 -7.22 4.77
N HIS A 624 -2.10 -6.14 5.31
CA HIS A 624 -3.52 -5.90 5.57
C HIS A 624 -4.20 -7.01 6.38
N LYS A 625 -3.45 -7.68 7.26
CA LYS A 625 -3.97 -8.76 8.11
C LYS A 625 -5.22 -8.29 8.88
N TYR A 626 -6.20 -9.18 8.98
CA TYR A 626 -7.52 -8.98 9.57
C TYR A 626 -8.45 -8.00 8.83
N PHE A 627 -8.03 -7.46 7.68
CA PHE A 627 -8.92 -6.60 6.91
C PHE A 627 -10.10 -7.43 6.36
N PRO A 628 -11.33 -6.90 6.34
CA PRO A 628 -12.45 -7.60 5.71
C PRO A 628 -12.17 -7.84 4.22
N SER A 629 -12.64 -8.97 3.68
CA SER A 629 -12.48 -9.34 2.25
C SER A 629 -12.94 -8.29 1.23
N GLU A 630 -13.91 -7.44 1.61
CA GLU A 630 -14.40 -6.33 0.78
C GLU A 630 -13.49 -5.09 0.79
N HIS A 631 -12.53 -5.02 1.70
CA HIS A 631 -11.63 -3.88 1.80
C HIS A 631 -10.74 -3.78 0.55
N THR A 632 -10.50 -2.57 0.06
CA THR A 632 -9.69 -2.35 -1.15
C THR A 632 -8.19 -2.32 -0.84
N GLY A 633 -7.81 -2.09 0.41
CA GLY A 633 -6.43 -1.96 0.85
C GLY A 633 -5.83 -0.60 0.52
N TYR A 634 -4.58 -0.41 0.95
CA TYR A 634 -3.77 0.77 0.66
C TYR A 634 -3.64 0.96 -0.86
N PHE A 635 -4.10 2.10 -1.39
CA PHE A 635 -4.11 2.40 -2.84
C PHE A 635 -4.57 1.21 -3.71
N ARG A 636 -5.66 0.55 -3.28
CA ARG A 636 -6.29 -0.60 -3.95
C ARG A 636 -5.45 -1.88 -4.02
N ARG A 637 -4.33 -1.99 -3.29
CA ARG A 637 -3.43 -3.16 -3.29
C ARG A 637 -4.10 -4.51 -3.02
N LEU A 638 -5.27 -4.57 -2.37
CA LEU A 638 -5.98 -5.84 -2.16
C LEU A 638 -6.89 -6.25 -3.33
N LYS A 639 -6.93 -5.45 -4.39
CA LYS A 639 -7.75 -5.70 -5.58
C LYS A 639 -6.93 -5.88 -6.85
N ILE A 640 -5.65 -5.53 -6.82
CA ILE A 640 -4.75 -5.52 -7.98
C ILE A 640 -3.57 -6.47 -7.77
N VAL A 641 -3.03 -6.99 -8.87
CA VAL A 641 -1.80 -7.79 -8.84
C VAL A 641 -0.64 -6.87 -8.48
N SER A 642 0.30 -7.36 -7.67
CA SER A 642 1.45 -6.57 -7.23
C SER A 642 2.68 -7.44 -7.04
N ASN A 643 3.85 -6.86 -7.32
CA ASN A 643 5.09 -7.46 -6.88
C ASN A 643 5.25 -7.28 -5.36
N TYR A 644 5.67 -8.35 -4.69
CA TYR A 644 6.13 -8.34 -3.32
C TYR A 644 7.52 -8.99 -3.27
N THR A 645 8.32 -8.69 -2.25
CA THR A 645 9.58 -9.40 -2.03
C THR A 645 9.35 -10.84 -1.60
N ALA A 646 8.27 -11.11 -0.86
CA ALA A 646 7.89 -12.45 -0.46
C ALA A 646 6.38 -12.71 -0.51
N VAL A 647 6.03 -13.99 -0.65
CA VAL A 647 4.69 -14.54 -0.49
C VAL A 647 4.79 -15.82 0.36
N THR A 648 3.67 -16.26 0.93
CA THR A 648 3.72 -17.41 1.85
C THR A 648 3.64 -18.76 1.12
N ALA A 649 4.36 -19.76 1.64
CA ALA A 649 4.28 -21.14 1.14
C ALA A 649 3.02 -21.89 1.58
N ALA A 650 2.10 -21.25 2.32
CA ALA A 650 0.77 -21.83 2.52
C ALA A 650 0.02 -22.05 1.19
N CYS A 651 0.33 -21.24 0.16
CA CYS A 651 0.00 -21.51 -1.24
C CYS A 651 0.97 -20.72 -2.15
N LEU A 652 2.03 -21.38 -2.66
CA LEU A 652 3.09 -20.78 -3.46
C LEU A 652 3.41 -21.63 -4.68
N MET A 653 3.25 -21.07 -5.88
CA MET A 653 3.65 -21.71 -7.14
C MET A 653 4.97 -21.17 -7.66
N ILE A 654 5.81 -22.04 -8.21
CA ILE A 654 7.10 -21.69 -8.81
C ILE A 654 7.49 -22.72 -9.88
N LYS A 655 8.30 -22.33 -10.86
CA LYS A 655 8.94 -23.29 -11.76
C LYS A 655 9.94 -24.18 -11.02
N LYS A 656 9.94 -25.47 -11.36
CA LYS A 656 10.83 -26.46 -10.73
C LYS A 656 12.31 -26.14 -10.93
N ASP A 657 12.69 -25.66 -12.12
CA ASP A 657 14.07 -25.27 -12.41
C ASP A 657 14.55 -24.11 -11.53
N ILE A 658 13.71 -23.08 -11.31
CA ILE A 658 14.01 -21.96 -10.41
C ILE A 658 14.16 -22.46 -8.97
N PHE A 659 13.22 -23.28 -8.48
CA PHE A 659 13.29 -23.84 -7.12
C PHE A 659 14.62 -24.56 -6.87
N LEU A 660 15.04 -25.40 -7.83
CA LEU A 660 16.29 -26.13 -7.74
C LEU A 660 17.52 -25.21 -7.87
N ALA A 661 17.48 -24.22 -8.77
CA ALA A 661 18.57 -23.29 -9.01
C ALA A 661 18.91 -22.44 -7.77
N VAL A 662 17.90 -22.07 -6.97
CA VAL A 662 18.10 -21.30 -5.73
C VAL A 662 18.37 -22.17 -4.50
N GLY A 663 18.43 -23.50 -4.66
CA GLY A 663 18.75 -24.45 -3.60
C GLY A 663 17.58 -24.82 -2.67
N GLY A 664 16.33 -24.59 -3.09
CA GLY A 664 15.13 -24.94 -2.32
C GLY A 664 14.98 -24.22 -0.98
N LEU A 665 14.11 -24.76 -0.12
CA LEU A 665 13.82 -24.22 1.20
C LEU A 665 14.98 -24.49 2.17
N GLU A 666 15.26 -23.51 3.04
CA GLU A 666 16.31 -23.62 4.06
C GLU A 666 15.87 -24.56 5.20
N GLU A 667 16.59 -25.66 5.40
CA GLU A 667 16.21 -26.68 6.39
C GLU A 667 16.53 -26.27 7.83
N ASP A 668 17.39 -25.27 8.03
CA ASP A 668 17.58 -24.61 9.33
C ASP A 668 16.37 -23.76 9.74
N LEU A 669 15.52 -23.37 8.79
CA LEU A 669 14.24 -22.69 9.02
C LEU A 669 13.11 -23.72 9.03
N GLN A 670 12.89 -24.37 10.17
CA GLN A 670 12.02 -25.53 10.28
C GLN A 670 10.54 -25.17 10.26
N VAL A 671 10.16 -24.02 10.83
CA VAL A 671 8.76 -23.64 11.04
C VAL A 671 8.45 -22.24 10.54
N ALA A 672 9.24 -21.24 10.93
CA ALA A 672 9.01 -19.85 10.53
C ALA A 672 9.99 -19.38 9.46
N PHE A 673 9.54 -18.42 8.64
CA PHE A 673 10.32 -17.67 7.66
C PHE A 673 11.00 -18.48 6.55
N ASN A 674 10.76 -19.79 6.44
CA ASN A 674 11.30 -20.61 5.34
C ASN A 674 10.84 -20.12 3.97
N ASP A 675 9.57 -19.74 3.85
CA ASP A 675 8.96 -19.16 2.66
C ASP A 675 9.51 -17.76 2.35
N VAL A 676 9.74 -16.96 3.39
CA VAL A 676 10.39 -15.65 3.28
C VAL A 676 11.82 -15.80 2.76
N ASP A 677 12.69 -16.59 3.40
CA ASP A 677 14.06 -16.85 2.94
C ASP A 677 14.07 -17.36 1.50
N PHE A 678 13.18 -18.29 1.16
CA PHE A 678 13.07 -18.83 -0.19
C PHE A 678 12.71 -17.76 -1.21
N CYS A 679 11.69 -16.94 -0.93
CA CYS A 679 11.32 -15.83 -1.80
C CYS A 679 12.46 -14.81 -1.96
N LEU A 680 13.27 -14.58 -0.92
CA LEU A 680 14.44 -13.68 -0.99
C LEU A 680 15.59 -14.28 -1.78
N LYS A 681 15.80 -15.61 -1.73
CA LYS A 681 16.74 -16.31 -2.64
C LYS A 681 16.29 -16.15 -4.10
N VAL A 682 15.00 -16.35 -4.38
CA VAL A 682 14.40 -16.17 -5.71
C VAL A 682 14.53 -14.73 -6.20
N TRP A 683 14.25 -13.76 -5.33
CA TRP A 683 14.44 -12.33 -5.61
C TRP A 683 15.91 -12.00 -5.93
N SER A 684 16.84 -12.49 -5.12
CA SER A 684 18.28 -12.26 -5.30
C SER A 684 18.83 -12.90 -6.57
N ALA A 685 18.16 -13.90 -7.12
CA ALA A 685 18.47 -14.51 -8.42
C ALA A 685 17.92 -13.70 -9.62
N GLY A 686 17.26 -12.55 -9.37
CA GLY A 686 16.75 -11.64 -10.40
C GLY A 686 15.30 -11.90 -10.84
N TYR A 687 14.58 -12.80 -10.17
CA TYR A 687 13.17 -13.06 -10.43
C TYR A 687 12.27 -12.16 -9.58
N ARG A 688 11.03 -11.95 -10.02
CA ARG A 688 10.02 -11.20 -9.25
C ARG A 688 9.00 -12.15 -8.64
N ASN A 689 8.62 -11.88 -7.40
CA ASN A 689 7.51 -12.59 -6.76
C ASN A 689 6.21 -11.79 -6.92
N LEU A 690 5.07 -12.50 -6.95
CA LEU A 690 3.76 -11.94 -7.23
C LEU A 690 2.72 -12.41 -6.21
N TRP A 691 1.80 -11.52 -5.87
CA TRP A 691 0.60 -11.87 -5.12
C TRP A 691 -0.66 -11.63 -5.96
N LEU A 692 -1.57 -12.61 -5.96
CA LEU A 692 -2.80 -12.61 -6.77
C LEU A 692 -4.05 -12.39 -5.89
N PRO A 693 -4.70 -11.21 -5.93
CA PRO A 693 -5.88 -10.91 -5.10
C PRO A 693 -7.13 -11.72 -5.47
N HIS A 694 -7.22 -12.16 -6.72
CA HIS A 694 -8.38 -12.87 -7.28
C HIS A 694 -8.30 -14.40 -7.09
N VAL A 695 -7.11 -14.92 -6.78
CA VAL A 695 -6.93 -16.32 -6.41
C VAL A 695 -7.14 -16.45 -4.90
N LYS A 696 -8.30 -16.97 -4.50
CA LYS A 696 -8.76 -16.95 -3.11
C LYS A 696 -8.87 -18.36 -2.54
N LEU A 697 -8.32 -18.55 -1.34
CA LEU A 697 -8.43 -19.77 -0.56
C LEU A 697 -8.74 -19.41 0.90
N TYR A 698 -9.38 -20.33 1.63
CA TYR A 698 -9.33 -20.29 3.09
C TYR A 698 -8.07 -21.00 3.57
N HIS A 699 -7.49 -20.53 4.67
CA HIS A 699 -6.41 -21.22 5.38
C HIS A 699 -6.76 -21.23 6.88
N TYR A 700 -6.98 -22.44 7.43
CA TYR A 700 -7.51 -22.66 8.77
C TYR A 700 -6.47 -22.59 9.90
N GLU A 701 -5.38 -21.85 9.64
CA GLU A 701 -4.17 -21.65 10.44
C GLU A 701 -4.25 -22.04 11.93
N SER A 702 -3.20 -22.71 12.41
CA SER A 702 -2.97 -23.12 13.81
C SER A 702 -3.87 -24.23 14.36
N LYS A 703 -4.80 -24.79 13.58
CA LYS A 703 -5.56 -25.99 14.00
C LYS A 703 -4.70 -27.25 14.13
N SER A 704 -3.60 -27.37 13.37
CA SER A 704 -2.69 -28.52 13.42
C SER A 704 -1.46 -28.29 14.31
N ARG A 705 -1.01 -27.03 14.48
CA ARG A 705 0.29 -26.68 15.11
C ARG A 705 0.21 -26.16 16.56
N GLY A 706 -0.87 -25.46 16.93
CA GLY A 706 -0.92 -24.70 18.20
C GLY A 706 -0.06 -23.42 18.20
N HIS A 707 -0.04 -22.68 19.32
CA HIS A 707 0.70 -21.41 19.47
C HIS A 707 2.19 -21.62 19.82
N GLU A 708 3.00 -20.55 19.77
CA GLU A 708 4.42 -20.52 20.21
C GLU A 708 4.52 -20.40 21.75
N ASP A 709 4.00 -21.41 22.44
CA ASP A 709 3.67 -21.38 23.87
C ASP A 709 4.63 -22.15 24.79
N THR A 710 5.59 -22.89 24.23
CA THR A 710 6.61 -23.61 25.01
C THR A 710 7.99 -22.96 24.91
N PRO A 711 8.87 -23.11 25.92
CA PRO A 711 10.22 -22.57 25.88
C PRO A 711 11.05 -23.05 24.68
N GLU A 712 10.90 -24.31 24.29
CA GLU A 712 11.64 -24.90 23.16
C GLU A 712 11.19 -24.29 21.83
N LYS A 713 9.88 -24.06 21.67
CA LYS A 713 9.30 -23.39 20.50
C LYS A 713 9.79 -21.95 20.38
N GLN A 714 9.79 -21.21 21.50
CA GLN A 714 10.31 -19.86 21.57
C GLN A 714 11.82 -19.79 21.25
N GLU A 715 12.63 -20.72 21.79
CA GLU A 715 14.06 -20.79 21.49
C GLU A 715 14.31 -21.07 19.99
N ARG A 716 13.57 -22.01 19.39
CA ARG A 716 13.61 -22.27 17.94
C ARG A 716 13.25 -21.01 17.15
N PHE A 717 12.14 -20.35 17.48
CA PHE A 717 11.70 -19.15 16.78
C PHE A 717 12.74 -18.02 16.85
N LEU A 718 13.38 -17.82 18.01
CA LEU A 718 14.49 -16.87 18.16
C LEU A 718 15.70 -17.23 17.28
N LYS A 719 16.05 -18.52 17.13
CA LYS A 719 17.10 -18.97 16.21
C LYS A 719 16.76 -18.64 14.76
N GLU A 720 15.52 -18.89 14.33
CA GLU A 720 15.04 -18.58 12.98
C GLU A 720 15.02 -17.06 12.72
N ILE A 721 14.62 -16.23 13.69
CA ILE A 721 14.73 -14.76 13.60
C ILE A 721 16.20 -14.34 13.42
N ASN A 722 17.10 -14.88 14.22
CA ASN A 722 18.52 -14.54 14.15
C ASN A 722 19.15 -14.96 12.83
N PHE A 723 18.74 -16.10 12.28
CA PHE A 723 19.13 -16.53 10.94
C PHE A 723 18.73 -15.49 9.89
N MET A 724 17.46 -15.08 9.88
CA MET A 724 16.94 -14.09 8.91
C MET A 724 17.65 -12.75 9.04
N LYS A 725 17.82 -12.24 10.27
CA LYS A 725 18.54 -10.98 10.51
C LYS A 725 20.00 -11.05 10.05
N LYS A 726 20.69 -12.16 10.31
CA LYS A 726 22.09 -12.32 9.92
C LYS A 726 22.26 -12.38 8.39
N LYS A 727 21.34 -13.06 7.69
CA LYS A 727 21.46 -13.32 6.25
C LYS A 727 20.89 -12.18 5.39
N TRP A 728 19.77 -11.58 5.82
CA TRP A 728 18.96 -10.70 4.99
C TRP A 728 18.79 -9.27 5.54
N SER A 729 19.59 -8.85 6.53
CA SER A 729 19.47 -7.53 7.19
C SER A 729 19.18 -6.37 6.23
N HIS A 730 19.93 -6.26 5.13
CA HIS A 730 19.77 -5.20 4.14
C HIS A 730 18.35 -5.12 3.52
N LEU A 731 17.72 -6.27 3.21
CA LEU A 731 16.35 -6.31 2.68
C LEU A 731 15.31 -6.17 3.79
N LEU A 732 15.59 -6.66 5.00
CA LEU A 732 14.70 -6.44 6.15
C LEU A 732 14.64 -4.97 6.56
N GLU A 733 15.74 -4.24 6.36
CA GLU A 733 15.85 -2.81 6.61
C GLU A 733 15.29 -1.96 5.46
N ASN A 734 15.26 -2.47 4.23
CA ASN A 734 14.74 -1.77 3.06
C ASN A 734 14.07 -2.78 2.11
N ASP A 735 12.77 -2.97 2.27
CA ASP A 735 11.95 -3.81 1.40
C ASP A 735 11.55 -3.04 0.14
N PRO A 736 12.02 -3.41 -1.07
CA PRO A 736 11.64 -2.70 -2.30
C PRO A 736 10.14 -2.69 -2.59
N ALA A 737 9.36 -3.63 -2.04
CA ALA A 737 7.91 -3.67 -2.23
C ALA A 737 7.13 -2.73 -1.28
N TYR A 738 7.82 -2.05 -0.36
CA TYR A 738 7.24 -1.27 0.73
C TYR A 738 7.98 0.07 0.96
N SER A 739 7.22 1.15 1.13
CA SER A 739 7.85 2.45 1.37
C SER A 739 8.48 2.54 2.76
N PRO A 740 9.65 3.19 2.91
CA PRO A 740 10.27 3.44 4.21
C PRO A 740 9.44 4.38 5.12
N HIS A 741 8.46 5.11 4.56
CA HIS A 741 7.58 6.02 5.32
C HIS A 741 6.38 5.32 5.96
N LEU A 742 6.22 4.02 5.73
CA LEU A 742 5.12 3.23 6.25
C LEU A 742 5.57 2.41 7.47
N THR A 743 4.63 2.11 8.35
CA THR A 743 4.90 1.43 9.62
C THR A 743 5.48 0.03 9.40
N ARG A 744 6.44 -0.34 10.27
CA ARG A 744 6.95 -1.72 10.41
C ARG A 744 6.48 -2.39 11.71
N ILE A 745 5.54 -1.76 12.41
CA ILE A 745 4.97 -2.27 13.66
C ILE A 745 3.62 -2.92 13.37
N LYS A 746 2.85 -2.34 12.43
CA LYS A 746 1.50 -2.81 12.08
C LYS A 746 1.45 -3.30 10.64
N GLU A 747 0.42 -4.08 10.34
CA GLU A 747 0.19 -4.71 9.04
C GLU A 747 -0.75 -3.88 8.14
N ASP A 748 -1.00 -2.60 8.45
CA ASP A 748 -2.11 -1.83 7.88
C ASP A 748 -1.71 -0.73 6.88
N PHE A 749 -0.41 -0.58 6.57
CA PHE A 749 0.12 0.52 5.74
C PHE A 749 -0.18 1.92 6.31
N SER A 750 -0.33 2.05 7.63
CA SER A 750 -0.31 3.37 8.28
C SER A 750 1.08 4.01 8.17
N ILE A 751 1.15 5.33 8.35
CA ILE A 751 2.43 6.06 8.35
C ILE A 751 3.28 5.56 9.51
N GLY A 752 4.56 5.31 9.22
CA GLY A 752 5.54 4.89 10.21
C GLY A 752 5.95 6.04 11.13
N GLU A 753 6.60 5.70 12.24
CA GLU A 753 7.18 6.72 13.10
C GLU A 753 8.28 7.50 12.35
N PRO A 754 8.45 8.80 12.64
CA PRO A 754 9.49 9.60 12.01
C PRO A 754 10.86 8.95 12.24
N VAL A 755 11.54 8.57 11.16
CA VAL A 755 12.93 8.14 11.25
C VAL A 755 13.76 9.36 11.63
N ALA A 756 14.51 9.28 12.73
CA ALA A 756 15.39 10.37 13.16
C ALA A 756 16.29 10.79 11.99
N ARG A 757 16.39 12.11 11.73
CA ARG A 757 17.27 12.63 10.67
C ARG A 757 18.70 12.19 10.96
N ASN A 758 19.21 11.22 10.19
CA ASN A 758 20.65 10.97 10.16
C ASN A 758 21.30 12.23 9.59
N GLY A 759 22.11 12.89 10.43
CA GLY A 759 22.71 14.20 10.18
C GLY A 759 23.77 14.21 9.08
#